data_AF-A0A934CN13-F1
#
_entry.id   AF-A0A934CN13-F1
#
_cell.length_a   1.000
_cell.length_b   1.000
_cell.length_c   1.000
_cell.angle_alpha   90.00
_cell.angle_beta   90.00
_cell.angle_gamma   90.00
#
_symmetry.space_group_name_H-M   'P 1'
#
loop_
_entity.id
_entity.type
_entity.pdbx_description
1 polymer ?
#
loop_
_entity_poly.entity_id
_entity_poly.type
_entity_poly.pdbx_seq_one_letter_code
_entity_poly.pdbx_strand_id
1 'polypeptide(L)'
;DDGSKGTKGFPTQILQDLINKGTKIDIVFAVGPVPLMAAVSRLTKPYNLKTIVSLNPIMVDGTGMCGGCRVSIDNKPKFVCVDGPEFDGHLVDYDNLVQRLKTYTSNGKDARLQSVGKDSACWKPPEDRAGMVHKPAVSMHAAEGHAVIDQLAEGLSSATTGTEKAGAKKMGAIPRQKMPEQEPANRIKNFEEVPCGYTPEMARQEALRCLQCKKPLCCDGCPVSIDIPGFIKLIAEGDFLAAARKIKEKNALPAVCGRVCPQEDQCEKVCIVGKKFKPVAIGNLERFVADYERTHNAVTVPKLPEKTGYRVAIVGGGPAGLACAGELIKIGHDVTIFEALHKAGGVLVYGIPEFRLPKAIVESEVEYLRKLGVKIEVNAVVGKSQTVDELLQNGFDAVFVGTGAGLPMFMAIPGENLNGVYSANEYLTRVNLMKAYNTKYATPIAMRKNVAVIGAGNVAMDSARTALRLGAENVYVVYRRSRDEMPARVDEIHHGEEEGLQFKFLTNPIKILGDEKGWVSGLECVKMELGEPDESGRRRPIPVKGSEFVLNVECIIMSIGNGPNPLIPSTTPDLQVNKWGNIVADLETCKTNKEGVFAGGDIVTGAATVILAMGAGKKAAKSIDEYVRSKKPAAVMSCCK
;
A
#
# COMPACT_ATOMS: atom_id res chain seq x y z
N ASP A 1 46.28 -10.80 -1.32
CA ASP A 1 46.19 -9.45 -0.74
C ASP A 1 45.27 -9.35 0.48
N ASP A 2 44.40 -10.34 0.75
CA ASP A 2 43.61 -10.44 2.00
C ASP A 2 44.12 -11.53 2.98
N GLY A 3 45.22 -12.23 2.65
CA GLY A 3 45.73 -13.34 3.45
C GLY A 3 45.11 -14.71 3.15
N SER A 4 44.23 -14.83 2.15
CA SER A 4 43.68 -16.13 1.75
C SER A 4 44.72 -17.03 1.06
N LYS A 5 44.86 -18.28 1.54
CA LYS A 5 45.56 -19.37 0.82
C LYS A 5 44.57 -20.01 -0.16
N GLY A 6 44.90 -20.02 -1.45
CA GLY A 6 44.03 -20.57 -2.49
C GLY A 6 44.78 -21.15 -3.68
N THR A 7 44.10 -22.01 -4.43
CA THR A 7 44.60 -22.55 -5.71
C THR A 7 44.23 -21.60 -6.85
N LYS A 8 45.19 -21.24 -7.71
CA LYS A 8 44.92 -20.43 -8.90
C LYS A 8 44.09 -21.26 -9.89
N GLY A 9 42.89 -20.79 -10.25
CA GLY A 9 42.02 -21.48 -11.20
C GLY A 9 40.55 -21.14 -11.01
N PHE A 10 39.68 -21.90 -11.68
CA PHE A 10 38.24 -21.81 -11.46
C PHE A 10 37.82 -22.68 -10.27
N PRO A 11 36.84 -22.26 -9.44
CA PRO A 11 36.34 -23.10 -8.36
C PRO A 11 35.82 -24.47 -8.84
N THR A 12 35.33 -24.54 -10.08
CA THR A 12 34.92 -25.80 -10.73
C THR A 12 36.07 -26.76 -10.99
N GLN A 13 37.31 -26.29 -11.18
CA GLN A 13 38.48 -27.16 -11.33
C GLN A 13 38.78 -27.89 -10.02
N ILE A 14 38.78 -27.15 -8.90
CA ILE A 14 39.00 -27.74 -7.57
C ILE A 14 37.92 -28.79 -7.27
N LEU A 15 36.65 -28.49 -7.58
CA LEU A 15 35.56 -29.43 -7.39
C LEU A 15 35.71 -30.67 -8.29
N GLN A 16 36.09 -30.51 -9.56
CA GLN A 16 36.33 -31.63 -10.47
C GLN A 16 37.51 -32.51 -10.01
N ASP A 17 38.58 -31.90 -9.48
CA ASP A 17 39.72 -32.64 -8.95
C ASP A 17 39.33 -33.48 -7.73
N LEU A 18 38.48 -32.96 -6.85
CA LEU A 18 37.95 -33.71 -5.70
C LEU A 18 37.11 -34.91 -6.16
N ILE A 19 36.26 -34.70 -7.16
CA ILE A 19 35.45 -35.78 -7.77
C ILE A 19 36.36 -36.84 -8.40
N ASN A 20 37.37 -36.43 -9.17
CA ASN A 20 38.31 -37.32 -9.84
C ASN A 20 39.14 -38.15 -8.84
N LYS A 21 39.46 -37.58 -7.67
CA LYS A 21 40.15 -38.28 -6.58
C LYS A 21 39.27 -39.28 -5.83
N GLY A 22 37.98 -39.38 -6.17
CA GLY A 22 37.03 -40.22 -5.43
C GLY A 22 36.69 -39.68 -4.04
N THR A 23 36.86 -38.37 -3.83
CA THR A 23 36.50 -37.73 -2.55
C THR A 23 35.00 -37.90 -2.33
N LYS A 24 34.59 -38.41 -1.17
CA LYS A 24 33.17 -38.50 -0.81
C LYS A 24 32.62 -37.08 -0.59
N ILE A 25 31.63 -36.69 -1.38
CA ILE A 25 30.95 -35.39 -1.31
C ILE A 25 29.47 -35.64 -1.08
N ASP A 26 28.94 -35.22 0.06
CA ASP A 26 27.50 -35.40 0.38
C ASP A 26 26.64 -34.26 -0.20
N ILE A 27 27.16 -33.03 -0.21
CA ILE A 27 26.46 -31.84 -0.71
C ILE A 27 27.44 -30.77 -1.18
N VAL A 28 27.06 -30.04 -2.23
CA VAL A 28 27.80 -28.88 -2.74
C VAL A 28 26.96 -27.62 -2.53
N PHE A 29 27.54 -26.61 -1.89
CA PHE A 29 26.95 -25.28 -1.79
C PHE A 29 27.69 -24.34 -2.74
N ALA A 30 26.99 -23.69 -3.66
CA ALA A 30 27.55 -22.69 -4.56
C ALA A 30 26.99 -21.30 -4.22
N VAL A 31 27.87 -20.40 -3.81
CA VAL A 31 27.54 -19.00 -3.49
C VAL A 31 28.49 -18.10 -4.26
N GLY A 32 27.94 -17.20 -5.07
CA GLY A 32 28.73 -16.28 -5.87
C GLY A 32 27.97 -15.77 -7.09
N PRO A 33 28.70 -15.26 -8.11
CA PRO A 33 28.08 -14.79 -9.35
C PRO A 33 27.26 -15.89 -10.03
N VAL A 34 26.15 -15.52 -10.67
CA VAL A 34 25.28 -16.47 -11.37
C VAL A 34 26.02 -17.39 -12.35
N PRO A 35 27.00 -16.93 -13.16
CA PRO A 35 27.78 -17.82 -14.02
C PRO A 35 28.57 -18.90 -13.26
N LEU A 36 29.09 -18.58 -12.08
CA LEU A 36 29.80 -19.54 -11.23
C LEU A 36 28.83 -20.61 -10.73
N MET A 37 27.68 -20.20 -10.20
CA MET A 37 26.66 -21.13 -9.71
C MET A 37 26.16 -22.04 -10.83
N ALA A 38 25.93 -21.50 -12.03
CA ALA A 38 25.56 -22.28 -13.21
C ALA A 38 26.63 -23.31 -13.58
N ALA A 39 27.91 -22.93 -13.55
CA ALA A 39 29.01 -23.83 -13.85
C ALA A 39 29.14 -24.96 -12.82
N VAL A 40 28.99 -24.66 -11.53
CA VAL A 40 28.99 -25.67 -10.45
C VAL A 40 27.81 -26.63 -10.61
N SER A 41 26.61 -26.14 -10.89
CA SER A 41 25.42 -26.98 -11.10
C SER A 41 25.56 -27.90 -12.32
N ARG A 42 26.14 -27.41 -13.43
CA ARG A 42 26.41 -28.24 -14.61
C ARG A 42 27.46 -29.30 -14.34
N LEU A 43 28.50 -28.96 -13.58
CA LEU A 43 29.58 -29.88 -13.21
C LEU A 43 29.09 -31.03 -12.34
N THR A 44 28.21 -30.75 -11.38
CA THR A 44 27.74 -31.72 -10.38
C THR A 44 26.62 -32.63 -10.88
N LYS A 45 25.84 -32.18 -11.87
CA LYS A 45 24.65 -32.90 -12.38
C LYS A 45 24.95 -34.32 -12.91
N PRO A 46 26.00 -34.58 -13.72
CA PRO A 46 26.32 -35.94 -14.18
C PRO A 46 26.68 -36.92 -13.07
N TYR A 47 27.14 -36.41 -11.91
CA TYR A 47 27.54 -37.21 -10.77
C TYR A 47 26.42 -37.37 -9.73
N ASN A 48 25.21 -36.85 -10.01
CA ASN A 48 24.06 -36.84 -9.10
C ASN A 48 24.40 -36.26 -7.71
N LEU A 49 25.30 -35.27 -7.66
CA LEU A 49 25.70 -34.61 -6.41
C LEU A 49 24.68 -33.53 -6.06
N LYS A 50 24.07 -33.66 -4.88
CA LYS A 50 23.14 -32.66 -4.36
C LYS A 50 23.81 -31.29 -4.33
N THR A 51 23.24 -30.33 -5.05
CA THR A 51 23.83 -29.00 -5.23
C THR A 51 22.82 -27.92 -4.85
N ILE A 52 23.18 -27.10 -3.87
CA ILE A 52 22.37 -25.97 -3.42
C ILE A 52 23.05 -24.67 -3.87
N VAL A 53 22.27 -23.74 -4.41
CA VAL A 53 22.75 -22.43 -4.84
C VAL A 53 21.99 -21.31 -4.14
N SER A 54 22.71 -20.25 -3.76
CA SER A 54 22.13 -19.07 -3.10
C SER A 54 21.86 -17.97 -4.12
N LEU A 55 20.60 -17.77 -4.48
CA LEU A 55 20.18 -16.80 -5.48
C LEU A 55 19.99 -15.42 -4.86
N ASN A 56 20.62 -14.40 -5.47
CA ASN A 56 20.48 -13.00 -5.07
C ASN A 56 19.84 -12.18 -6.21
N PRO A 57 18.55 -12.38 -6.54
CA PRO A 57 17.84 -11.54 -7.50
C PRO A 57 17.56 -10.14 -6.91
N ILE A 58 17.03 -9.25 -7.73
CA ILE A 58 16.65 -7.91 -7.31
C ILE A 58 15.49 -7.99 -6.29
N MET A 59 15.67 -7.38 -5.12
CA MET A 59 14.65 -7.28 -4.07
C MET A 59 14.26 -5.82 -3.86
N VAL A 60 12.96 -5.54 -3.82
CA VAL A 60 12.45 -4.18 -3.56
C VAL A 60 11.91 -4.05 -2.14
N ASP A 61 11.28 -5.10 -1.61
CA ASP A 61 10.56 -5.07 -0.34
C ASP A 61 11.07 -6.05 0.73
N GLY A 62 11.94 -7.00 0.35
CA GLY A 62 12.47 -8.04 1.26
C GLY A 62 11.42 -9.04 1.80
N THR A 63 10.17 -8.97 1.36
CA THR A 63 9.05 -9.78 1.90
C THR A 63 8.31 -10.60 0.84
N GLY A 64 8.65 -10.39 -0.44
CA GLY A 64 8.08 -11.09 -1.58
C GLY A 64 6.75 -10.56 -2.07
N MET A 65 6.19 -9.54 -1.41
CA MET A 65 4.93 -8.89 -1.80
C MET A 65 5.05 -8.11 -3.12
N CYS A 66 6.25 -7.65 -3.47
CA CYS A 66 6.49 -6.98 -4.74
C CYS A 66 6.64 -7.98 -5.89
N GLY A 67 7.17 -9.18 -5.64
CA GLY A 67 7.44 -10.16 -6.69
C GLY A 67 8.65 -9.86 -7.60
N GLY A 68 9.41 -8.80 -7.32
CA GLY A 68 10.64 -8.46 -8.08
C GLY A 68 11.72 -9.54 -7.95
N CYS A 69 11.78 -10.21 -6.80
CA CYS A 69 12.71 -11.30 -6.51
C CYS A 69 12.35 -12.64 -7.20
N ARG A 70 11.39 -12.64 -8.13
CA ARG A 70 10.96 -13.86 -8.80
C ARG A 70 12.08 -14.49 -9.63
N VAL A 71 12.16 -15.81 -9.57
CA VAL A 71 13.07 -16.68 -10.31
C VAL A 71 12.29 -17.87 -10.87
N SER A 72 12.79 -18.50 -11.92
CA SER A 72 12.21 -19.73 -12.47
C SER A 72 12.99 -20.94 -11.96
N ILE A 73 12.30 -21.81 -11.22
CA ILE A 73 12.83 -23.04 -10.62
C ILE A 73 11.91 -24.18 -11.05
N ASP A 74 12.45 -25.20 -11.73
CA ASP A 74 11.67 -26.32 -12.28
C ASP A 74 10.48 -25.84 -13.13
N ASN A 75 10.74 -24.86 -14.00
CA ASN A 75 9.74 -24.18 -14.84
C ASN A 75 8.57 -23.53 -14.08
N LYS A 76 8.73 -23.30 -12.76
CA LYS A 76 7.74 -22.64 -11.91
C LYS A 76 8.31 -21.34 -11.35
N PRO A 77 7.51 -20.27 -11.29
CA PRO A 77 7.93 -19.06 -10.59
C PRO A 77 8.05 -19.33 -9.09
N LYS A 78 9.17 -18.90 -8.51
CA LYS A 78 9.46 -18.90 -7.08
C LYS A 78 9.90 -17.51 -6.65
N PHE A 79 9.65 -17.15 -5.39
CA PHE A 79 9.98 -15.86 -4.80
C PHE A 79 11.06 -16.04 -3.75
N VAL A 80 12.29 -15.62 -4.07
CA VAL A 80 13.47 -15.80 -3.20
C VAL A 80 13.26 -15.26 -1.78
N CYS A 81 12.55 -14.13 -1.62
CA CYS A 81 12.27 -13.56 -0.29
C CYS A 81 11.36 -14.44 0.60
N VAL A 82 10.54 -15.32 0.01
CA VAL A 82 9.52 -16.11 0.71
C VAL A 82 9.87 -17.58 0.72
N ASP A 83 10.17 -18.14 -0.45
CA ASP A 83 10.54 -19.54 -0.65
C ASP A 83 11.95 -19.88 -0.13
N GLY A 84 12.77 -18.85 0.17
CA GLY A 84 14.15 -18.98 0.62
C GLY A 84 15.14 -18.72 -0.53
N PRO A 85 16.32 -18.12 -0.27
CA PRO A 85 17.30 -17.87 -1.33
C PRO A 85 18.03 -19.12 -1.81
N GLU A 86 17.96 -20.22 -1.06
CA GLU A 86 18.62 -21.48 -1.37
C GLU A 86 17.72 -22.42 -2.19
N PHE A 87 18.12 -22.73 -3.42
CA PHE A 87 17.43 -23.68 -4.29
C PHE A 87 18.34 -24.80 -4.75
N ASP A 88 17.73 -25.91 -5.21
CA ASP A 88 18.45 -26.92 -5.96
C ASP A 88 18.99 -26.32 -7.27
N GLY A 89 20.32 -26.27 -7.38
CA GLY A 89 21.03 -25.70 -8.51
C GLY A 89 20.73 -26.37 -9.85
N HIS A 90 20.28 -27.63 -9.84
CA HIS A 90 19.97 -28.37 -11.06
C HIS A 90 18.61 -28.00 -11.66
N LEU A 91 17.76 -27.33 -10.88
CA LEU A 91 16.41 -26.89 -11.25
C LEU A 91 16.33 -25.40 -11.63
N VAL A 92 17.41 -24.63 -11.45
CA VAL A 92 17.44 -23.19 -11.73
C VAL A 92 17.51 -22.91 -13.23
N ASP A 93 16.65 -22.03 -13.71
CA ASP A 93 16.79 -21.41 -15.04
C ASP A 93 17.80 -20.25 -14.98
N TYR A 94 19.07 -20.60 -15.17
CA TYR A 94 20.17 -19.63 -15.10
C TYR A 94 20.12 -18.58 -16.21
N ASP A 95 19.62 -18.92 -17.40
CA ASP A 95 19.57 -18.01 -18.53
C ASP A 95 18.52 -16.93 -18.28
N ASN A 96 17.33 -17.31 -17.80
CA ASN A 96 16.31 -16.36 -17.35
C ASN A 96 16.83 -15.48 -16.20
N LEU A 97 17.48 -16.06 -15.19
CA LEU A 97 18.01 -15.30 -14.06
C LEU A 97 19.05 -14.25 -14.50
N VAL A 98 19.98 -14.61 -15.40
CA VAL A 98 20.96 -13.68 -15.95
C VAL A 98 20.29 -12.56 -16.74
N GLN A 99 19.27 -12.87 -17.56
CA GLN A 99 18.51 -11.87 -18.30
C GLN A 99 17.80 -10.88 -17.36
N ARG A 100 17.18 -11.39 -16.29
CA ARG A 100 16.49 -10.57 -15.28
C ARG A 100 17.45 -9.70 -14.46
N LEU A 101 18.63 -10.20 -14.10
CA LEU A 101 19.64 -9.37 -13.43
C LEU A 101 20.15 -8.23 -14.32
N LYS A 102 20.03 -8.38 -15.65
CA LYS A 102 20.40 -7.36 -16.62
C LYS A 102 19.30 -6.33 -16.93
N THR A 103 18.08 -6.47 -16.38
CA THR A 103 16.93 -5.57 -16.69
C THR A 103 17.31 -4.09 -16.59
N TYR A 104 18.13 -3.72 -15.62
CA TYR A 104 18.55 -2.32 -15.40
C TYR A 104 20.01 -2.06 -15.76
N THR A 105 20.76 -3.04 -16.24
CA THR A 105 22.20 -2.88 -16.55
C THR A 105 22.45 -2.42 -17.99
N SER A 106 21.53 -2.71 -18.91
CA SER A 106 21.81 -2.70 -20.36
C SER A 106 21.36 -1.47 -21.14
N ASN A 107 21.12 -0.34 -20.47
CA ASN A 107 21.03 0.95 -21.16
C ASN A 107 22.07 1.90 -20.57
N GLY A 108 23.21 2.05 -21.24
CA GLY A 108 24.05 3.26 -21.15
C GLY A 108 23.33 4.56 -21.58
N LYS A 109 21.99 4.58 -21.50
CA LYS A 109 21.08 5.71 -21.70
C LYS A 109 20.12 5.92 -20.52
N ASP A 110 20.08 5.02 -19.53
CA ASP A 110 19.51 5.35 -18.22
C ASP A 110 20.67 5.82 -17.35
N ALA A 111 20.86 7.14 -17.25
CA ALA A 111 22.09 7.83 -16.83
C ALA A 111 22.61 7.53 -15.40
N ARG A 112 22.12 6.50 -14.72
CA ARG A 112 22.10 6.41 -13.25
C ARG A 112 22.91 5.27 -12.63
N LEU A 113 23.25 4.21 -13.36
CA LEU A 113 24.15 3.16 -12.82
C LEU A 113 25.63 3.54 -12.90
N GLN A 114 25.98 4.60 -13.65
CA GLN A 114 27.37 5.07 -13.77
C GLN A 114 27.81 6.03 -12.65
N SER A 115 26.88 6.64 -11.90
CA SER A 115 27.23 7.55 -10.79
C SER A 115 27.53 6.80 -9.48
N VAL A 116 26.86 5.68 -9.21
CA VAL A 116 27.07 4.89 -7.98
C VAL A 116 28.45 4.21 -7.97
N GLY A 117 29.04 3.96 -9.15
CA GLY A 117 30.36 3.35 -9.26
C GLY A 117 31.55 4.30 -9.03
N LYS A 118 31.35 5.62 -9.15
CA LYS A 118 32.46 6.58 -9.01
C LYS A 118 32.78 6.97 -7.57
N ASP A 119 31.81 6.86 -6.66
CA ASP A 119 31.97 7.22 -5.24
C ASP A 119 32.14 5.98 -4.33
N SER A 120 32.33 4.78 -4.89
CA SER A 120 32.57 3.55 -4.12
C SER A 120 34.00 3.41 -3.59
N ALA A 121 34.87 4.41 -3.82
CA ALA A 121 36.13 4.52 -3.12
C ALA A 121 35.89 5.14 -1.73
N CYS A 122 36.01 4.31 -0.69
CA CYS A 122 36.07 4.69 0.72
C CYS A 122 34.71 4.88 1.44
N TRP A 123 33.98 3.79 1.64
CA TRP A 123 33.10 3.70 2.81
C TRP A 123 33.99 3.57 4.06
N LYS A 124 34.06 4.62 4.89
CA LYS A 124 34.57 4.54 6.27
C LYS A 124 33.37 4.50 7.22
N PRO A 125 33.40 3.66 8.27
CA PRO A 125 32.35 3.64 9.28
C PRO A 125 32.26 5.00 9.99
N PRO A 126 31.08 5.44 10.46
CA PRO A 126 30.96 6.69 11.20
C PRO A 126 31.57 6.52 12.59
N GLU A 127 32.68 7.23 12.83
CA GLU A 127 33.19 7.51 14.17
C GLU A 127 32.43 8.74 14.73
N ASP A 128 32.01 8.62 15.98
CA ASP A 128 31.61 9.68 16.93
C ASP A 128 30.36 10.54 16.63
N ARG A 129 29.24 10.17 17.26
CA ARG A 129 28.16 11.12 17.61
C ARG A 129 28.51 11.83 18.92
N ALA A 130 29.22 12.95 18.81
CA ALA A 130 29.24 13.98 19.84
C ALA A 130 29.14 15.36 19.19
N GLY A 131 27.99 16.03 19.40
CA GLY A 131 27.84 17.47 19.27
C GLY A 131 27.71 18.03 17.85
N MET A 132 26.48 18.31 17.41
CA MET A 132 26.24 19.39 16.45
C MET A 132 25.03 20.22 16.86
N VAL A 133 25.38 21.29 17.55
CA VAL A 133 24.56 22.46 17.87
C VAL A 133 24.19 23.17 16.57
N HIS A 134 22.91 23.48 16.41
CA HIS A 134 22.39 24.31 15.33
C HIS A 134 23.08 25.69 15.31
N LYS A 135 23.52 26.14 14.13
CA LYS A 135 23.70 27.56 13.83
C LYS A 135 22.67 28.00 12.77
N PRO A 136 22.00 29.14 12.97
CA PRO A 136 20.93 29.63 12.09
C PRO A 136 21.49 30.46 10.93
N ALA A 137 20.71 30.53 9.85
CA ALA A 137 20.99 31.33 8.68
C ALA A 137 20.35 32.73 8.79
N VAL A 138 21.23 33.73 8.63
CA VAL A 138 21.09 35.05 7.99
C VAL A 138 20.09 36.07 8.57
N SER A 139 20.70 37.18 8.98
CA SER A 139 20.17 38.45 9.48
C SER A 139 19.38 39.26 8.44
N MET A 140 18.25 39.83 8.86
CA MET A 140 17.73 41.08 8.31
C MET A 140 17.64 42.12 9.43
N HIS A 141 18.16 43.31 9.14
CA HIS A 141 18.25 44.45 10.04
C HIS A 141 16.86 44.94 10.48
N ALA A 142 16.73 45.16 11.79
CA ALA A 142 15.63 45.88 12.41
C ALA A 142 15.90 47.39 12.38
N ALA A 143 14.86 48.17 12.10
CA ALA A 143 14.74 49.54 12.57
C ALA A 143 13.27 49.78 12.98
N GLU A 144 13.12 49.84 14.30
CA GLU A 144 12.14 50.47 15.19
C GLU A 144 10.84 51.11 14.64
N GLY A 145 9.75 50.86 15.36
CA GLY A 145 8.53 51.65 15.33
C GLY A 145 7.41 51.05 16.18
N HIS A 146 7.37 51.40 17.47
CA HIS A 146 6.27 51.09 18.40
C HIS A 146 4.98 51.86 18.03
N ALA A 147 3.83 51.33 18.50
CA ALA A 147 2.43 51.76 18.28
C ALA A 147 1.87 51.28 16.93
N VAL A 148 0.82 50.44 16.86
CA VAL A 148 -0.57 50.68 17.30
C VAL A 148 -1.25 49.30 17.53
N ILE A 149 -1.78 49.03 18.73
CA ILE A 149 -2.57 47.82 19.03
C ILE A 149 -4.07 48.14 19.25
N ASP A 150 -4.52 49.38 19.10
CA ASP A 150 -5.90 49.77 19.49
C ASP A 150 -6.86 50.20 18.35
N GLN A 151 -6.73 49.68 17.11
CA GLN A 151 -7.68 50.06 16.03
C GLN A 151 -8.12 48.93 15.06
N LEU A 152 -8.35 47.71 15.56
CA LEU A 152 -9.10 46.68 14.80
C LEU A 152 -10.22 46.02 15.64
N ALA A 153 -10.77 46.75 16.61
CA ALA A 153 -11.91 46.34 17.43
C ALA A 153 -13.23 47.07 17.08
N GLU A 154 -13.25 47.98 16.10
CA GLU A 154 -14.46 48.70 15.69
C GLU A 154 -14.66 48.57 14.17
N GLY A 155 -15.25 47.46 13.75
CA GLY A 155 -15.58 47.20 12.34
C GLY A 155 -16.43 45.95 12.08
N LEU A 156 -16.97 45.33 13.13
CA LEU A 156 -17.76 44.09 13.06
C LEU A 156 -19.04 44.20 13.90
N SER A 157 -19.64 45.38 13.97
CA SER A 157 -20.91 45.62 14.68
C SER A 157 -21.91 46.39 13.83
N SER A 158 -22.31 45.83 12.68
CA SER A 158 -23.59 46.18 12.02
C SER A 158 -23.84 45.31 10.78
N ALA A 159 -24.05 44.02 10.96
CA ALA A 159 -24.77 43.23 9.96
C ALA A 159 -25.53 42.07 10.62
N THR A 160 -26.83 42.32 10.80
CA THR A 160 -27.91 41.35 10.88
C THR A 160 -27.98 40.43 12.11
N THR A 161 -28.57 40.98 13.17
CA THR A 161 -29.52 40.23 14.01
C THR A 161 -30.73 39.82 13.18
N GLY A 162 -30.80 38.54 12.83
CA GLY A 162 -31.93 37.94 12.13
C GLY A 162 -31.97 36.44 12.41
N THR A 163 -32.48 36.04 13.58
CA THR A 163 -32.84 34.66 13.86
C THR A 163 -34.07 34.29 13.05
N GLU A 164 -33.89 33.93 11.79
CA GLU A 164 -34.92 33.25 11.02
C GLU A 164 -35.06 31.81 11.53
N LYS A 165 -36.23 31.50 12.07
CA LYS A 165 -36.67 30.13 12.37
C LYS A 165 -36.47 29.28 11.10
N ALA A 166 -35.79 28.15 11.26
CA ALA A 166 -35.52 27.17 10.21
C ALA A 166 -36.83 26.64 9.56
N GLY A 167 -37.32 27.38 8.56
CA GLY A 167 -38.32 26.92 7.62
C GLY A 167 -37.72 25.82 6.74
N ALA A 168 -38.55 24.84 6.37
CA ALA A 168 -38.16 23.64 5.63
C ALA A 168 -37.16 23.94 4.49
N LYS A 169 -35.90 23.47 4.63
CA LYS A 169 -34.89 23.54 3.56
C LYS A 169 -35.53 23.03 2.27
N LYS A 170 -35.70 23.91 1.27
CA LYS A 170 -36.18 23.51 -0.06
C LYS A 170 -35.18 22.52 -0.65
N MET A 171 -35.55 21.25 -0.61
CA MET A 171 -34.74 20.14 -1.06
C MET A 171 -34.45 20.30 -2.57
N GLY A 172 -33.18 20.41 -2.94
CA GLY A 172 -32.73 20.57 -4.32
C GLY A 172 -32.34 22.00 -4.76
N ALA A 173 -32.42 23.02 -3.89
CA ALA A 173 -32.05 24.39 -4.26
C ALA A 173 -30.54 24.61 -4.46
N ILE A 174 -29.69 23.83 -3.78
CA ILE A 174 -28.23 23.96 -3.84
C ILE A 174 -27.65 22.78 -4.65
N PRO A 175 -26.99 23.03 -5.80
CA PRO A 175 -26.36 21.97 -6.59
C PRO A 175 -25.18 21.35 -5.84
N ARG A 176 -24.85 20.09 -6.17
CA ARG A 176 -23.65 19.42 -5.63
C ARG A 176 -22.41 20.18 -6.11
N GLN A 177 -21.54 20.56 -5.18
CA GLN A 177 -20.32 21.28 -5.50
C GLN A 177 -19.34 20.36 -6.23
N LYS A 178 -18.89 20.76 -7.43
CA LYS A 178 -17.91 19.99 -8.21
C LYS A 178 -16.55 20.09 -7.51
N MET A 179 -15.84 18.98 -7.38
CA MET A 179 -14.46 18.99 -6.89
C MET A 179 -13.58 19.70 -7.95
N PRO A 180 -12.83 20.75 -7.58
CA PRO A 180 -11.83 21.32 -8.47
C PRO A 180 -10.73 20.29 -8.74
N GLU A 181 -10.26 20.20 -9.98
CA GLU A 181 -9.28 19.21 -10.41
C GLU A 181 -8.23 19.87 -11.30
N GLN A 182 -7.03 19.29 -11.33
CA GLN A 182 -6.02 19.67 -12.32
C GLN A 182 -6.48 19.32 -13.74
N GLU A 183 -6.12 20.18 -14.69
CA GLU A 183 -6.34 19.94 -16.12
C GLU A 183 -5.63 18.66 -16.60
N PRO A 184 -6.30 17.78 -17.38
CA PRO A 184 -5.73 16.50 -17.82
C PRO A 184 -4.35 16.64 -18.50
N ALA A 185 -4.19 17.61 -19.41
CA ALA A 185 -2.95 17.84 -20.14
C ALA A 185 -1.74 18.22 -19.25
N ASN A 186 -2.01 18.74 -18.05
CA ASN A 186 -0.98 19.10 -17.07
C ASN A 186 -0.75 17.97 -16.06
N ARG A 187 -1.82 17.34 -15.56
CA ARG A 187 -1.74 16.33 -14.48
C ARG A 187 -1.08 15.02 -14.90
N ILE A 188 -1.02 14.73 -16.20
CA ILE A 188 -0.25 13.59 -16.73
C ILE A 188 1.26 13.80 -16.69
N LYS A 189 1.75 15.02 -16.42
CA LYS A 189 3.19 15.34 -16.42
C LYS A 189 3.79 15.40 -15.00
N ASN A 190 2.99 15.15 -13.98
CA ASN A 190 3.40 15.26 -12.58
C ASN A 190 2.70 14.18 -11.73
N PHE A 191 3.14 14.06 -10.48
CA PHE A 191 2.58 13.15 -9.48
C PHE A 191 1.79 13.89 -8.38
N GLU A 192 1.45 15.16 -8.61
CA GLU A 192 0.68 15.97 -7.67
C GLU A 192 -0.78 15.50 -7.63
N GLU A 193 -1.46 15.79 -6.53
CA GLU A 193 -2.84 15.36 -6.28
C GLU A 193 -3.80 15.91 -7.35
N VAL A 194 -4.55 15.03 -8.03
CA VAL A 194 -5.46 15.44 -9.12
C VAL A 194 -6.63 16.29 -8.61
N PRO A 195 -7.42 15.86 -7.61
CA PRO A 195 -8.46 16.73 -7.06
C PRO A 195 -7.85 17.71 -6.06
N CYS A 196 -8.13 19.00 -6.20
CA CYS A 196 -7.49 20.09 -5.45
C CYS A 196 -8.12 20.34 -4.07
N GLY A 197 -9.31 19.80 -3.79
CA GLY A 197 -10.04 20.03 -2.55
C GLY A 197 -11.02 21.22 -2.64
N TYR A 198 -11.92 21.32 -1.66
CA TYR A 198 -12.88 22.43 -1.58
C TYR A 198 -12.26 23.67 -0.92
N THR A 199 -12.75 24.85 -1.31
CA THR A 199 -12.58 26.08 -0.52
C THR A 199 -13.57 26.08 0.66
N PRO A 200 -13.35 26.92 1.69
CA PRO A 200 -14.32 27.09 2.78
C PRO A 200 -15.75 27.39 2.31
N GLU A 201 -15.90 28.23 1.28
CA GLU A 201 -17.20 28.61 0.73
C GLU A 201 -17.88 27.41 0.07
N MET A 202 -17.14 26.65 -0.76
CA MET A 202 -17.65 25.44 -1.41
C MET A 202 -18.04 24.39 -0.38
N ALA A 203 -17.21 24.18 0.65
CA ALA A 203 -17.48 23.22 1.71
C ALA A 203 -18.75 23.61 2.50
N ARG A 204 -18.93 24.89 2.82
CA ARG A 204 -20.15 25.39 3.47
C ARG A 204 -21.38 25.21 2.59
N GLN A 205 -21.30 25.56 1.31
CA GLN A 205 -22.40 25.37 0.36
C GLN A 205 -22.80 23.90 0.23
N GLU A 206 -21.83 23.00 0.12
CA GLU A 206 -22.08 21.55 0.07
C GLU A 206 -22.67 21.04 1.40
N ALA A 207 -22.16 21.50 2.55
CA ALA A 207 -22.67 21.13 3.87
C ALA A 207 -24.14 21.55 4.08
N LEU A 208 -24.55 22.69 3.53
CA LEU A 208 -25.93 23.17 3.60
C LEU A 208 -26.93 22.25 2.88
N ARG A 209 -26.47 21.38 1.96
CA ARG A 209 -27.31 20.36 1.29
C ARG A 209 -27.74 19.23 2.23
N CYS A 210 -27.03 19.02 3.35
CA CYS A 210 -27.40 18.00 4.33
C CYS A 210 -28.73 18.33 5.01
N LEU A 211 -29.63 17.34 5.05
CA LEU A 211 -30.97 17.46 5.62
C LEU A 211 -31.00 17.36 7.15
N GLN A 212 -29.87 17.04 7.79
CA GLN A 212 -29.81 16.75 9.23
C GLN A 212 -30.86 15.70 9.63
N CYS A 213 -30.79 14.54 8.95
CA CYS A 213 -31.77 13.47 9.08
C CYS A 213 -31.85 12.96 10.53
N LYS A 214 -33.06 12.81 11.08
CA LYS A 214 -33.27 12.24 12.42
C LYS A 214 -32.73 10.81 12.56
N LYS A 215 -32.84 10.01 11.48
CA LYS A 215 -32.25 8.67 11.36
C LYS A 215 -31.20 8.70 10.24
N PRO A 216 -29.94 8.99 10.54
CA PRO A 216 -28.92 9.19 9.52
C PRO A 216 -28.36 7.84 9.02
N LEU A 217 -28.95 7.30 7.96
CA LEU A 217 -28.49 6.05 7.33
C LEU A 217 -27.01 6.11 6.89
N CYS A 218 -26.50 7.31 6.59
CA CYS A 218 -25.10 7.51 6.23
C CYS A 218 -24.12 7.09 7.33
N CYS A 219 -24.50 7.19 8.62
CA CYS A 219 -23.67 6.73 9.73
C CYS A 219 -23.53 5.20 9.73
N ASP A 220 -24.63 4.49 9.46
CA ASP A 220 -24.66 3.03 9.36
C ASP A 220 -23.94 2.52 8.09
N GLY A 221 -24.01 3.29 7.00
CA GLY A 221 -23.28 3.02 5.76
C GLY A 221 -21.77 3.30 5.84
N CYS A 222 -21.28 3.85 6.96
CA CYS A 222 -19.86 4.08 7.20
C CYS A 222 -19.27 2.94 8.05
N PRO A 223 -18.28 2.16 7.57
CA PRO A 223 -17.74 1.03 8.33
C PRO A 223 -17.09 1.36 9.69
N VAL A 224 -16.74 2.63 9.93
CA VAL A 224 -16.23 3.10 11.23
C VAL A 224 -17.23 3.97 12.01
N SER A 225 -18.45 4.12 11.48
CA SER A 225 -19.61 4.80 12.06
C SER A 225 -19.32 6.25 12.48
N ILE A 226 -18.84 7.07 11.54
CA ILE A 226 -18.64 8.51 11.74
C ILE A 226 -20.00 9.20 11.98
N ASP A 227 -20.02 10.17 12.91
CA ASP A 227 -21.16 11.07 13.09
C ASP A 227 -21.22 12.11 11.96
N ILE A 228 -21.73 11.67 10.80
CA ILE A 228 -21.75 12.45 9.56
C ILE A 228 -22.61 13.73 9.69
N PRO A 229 -23.86 13.67 10.17
CA PRO A 229 -24.65 14.88 10.36
C PRO A 229 -23.99 15.87 11.32
N GLY A 230 -23.37 15.36 12.40
CA GLY A 230 -22.70 16.18 13.41
C GLY A 230 -21.55 17.01 12.84
N PHE A 231 -20.59 16.39 12.14
CA PHE A 231 -19.48 17.16 11.58
C PHE A 231 -19.94 18.08 10.43
N ILE A 232 -20.90 17.65 9.61
CA ILE A 232 -21.42 18.49 8.52
C ILE A 232 -22.15 19.73 9.06
N LYS A 233 -22.85 19.60 10.19
CA LYS A 233 -23.47 20.74 10.87
C LYS A 233 -22.43 21.79 11.27
N LEU A 234 -21.33 21.35 11.86
CA LEU A 234 -20.21 22.23 12.24
C LEU A 234 -19.58 22.93 11.03
N ILE A 235 -19.45 22.23 9.88
CA ILE A 235 -19.01 22.87 8.62
C ILE A 235 -19.99 23.97 8.20
N ALA A 236 -21.30 23.70 8.21
CA ALA A 236 -22.30 24.70 7.81
C ALA A 236 -22.25 25.96 8.70
N GLU A 237 -21.98 25.78 9.99
CA GLU A 237 -21.80 26.83 11.00
C GLU A 237 -20.46 27.57 10.86
N GLY A 238 -19.49 27.02 10.12
CA GLY A 238 -18.17 27.60 9.89
C GLY A 238 -17.08 27.14 10.86
N ASP A 239 -17.38 26.23 11.79
CA ASP A 239 -16.40 25.68 12.74
C ASP A 239 -15.73 24.41 12.17
N PHE A 240 -14.80 24.62 11.24
CA PHE A 240 -14.10 23.53 10.55
C PHE A 240 -13.18 22.73 11.47
N LEU A 241 -12.60 23.37 12.49
CA LEU A 241 -11.72 22.70 13.44
C LEU A 241 -12.51 21.78 14.38
N ALA A 242 -13.69 22.21 14.84
CA ALA A 242 -14.57 21.32 15.58
C ALA A 242 -15.08 20.16 14.71
N ALA A 243 -15.38 20.41 13.44
CA ALA A 243 -15.75 19.34 12.51
C ALA A 243 -14.64 18.28 12.36
N ALA A 244 -13.38 18.70 12.22
CA ALA A 244 -12.23 17.80 12.15
C ALA A 244 -12.08 16.97 13.44
N ARG A 245 -12.17 17.61 14.61
CA ARG A 245 -12.17 16.93 15.92
C ARG A 245 -13.31 15.91 16.04
N LYS A 246 -14.50 16.27 15.57
CA LYS A 246 -15.70 15.41 15.62
C LYS A 246 -15.50 14.12 14.83
N ILE A 247 -14.84 14.19 13.66
CA ILE A 247 -14.53 12.99 12.87
C ILE A 247 -13.48 12.11 13.58
N LYS A 248 -12.45 12.73 14.18
CA LYS A 248 -11.37 12.02 14.90
C LYS A 248 -11.82 11.25 16.15
N GLU A 249 -13.04 11.50 16.64
CA GLU A 249 -13.69 10.65 17.65
C GLU A 249 -13.90 9.21 17.16
N LYS A 250 -14.07 9.01 15.84
CA LYS A 250 -14.43 7.70 15.26
C LYS A 250 -13.49 7.23 14.16
N ASN A 251 -12.75 8.13 13.52
CA ASN A 251 -11.85 7.81 12.41
C ASN A 251 -10.41 8.20 12.75
N ALA A 252 -9.49 7.24 12.68
CA ALA A 252 -8.07 7.48 12.92
C ALA A 252 -7.34 8.14 11.75
N LEU A 253 -7.89 8.07 10.52
CA LEU A 253 -7.23 8.53 9.29
C LEU A 253 -8.20 9.34 8.39
N PRO A 254 -8.83 10.43 8.88
CA PRO A 254 -9.85 11.16 8.14
C PRO A 254 -9.34 11.75 6.81
N ALA A 255 -8.10 12.28 6.80
CA ALA A 255 -7.53 12.84 5.58
C ALA A 255 -7.29 11.79 4.49
N VAL A 256 -7.13 10.52 4.88
CA VAL A 256 -7.02 9.38 3.95
C VAL A 256 -8.41 8.94 3.49
N CYS A 257 -9.34 8.74 4.43
CA CYS A 257 -10.67 8.18 4.14
C CYS A 257 -11.47 9.06 3.17
N GLY A 258 -11.44 10.38 3.36
CA GLY A 258 -12.12 11.32 2.45
C GLY A 258 -11.62 11.25 1.00
N ARG A 259 -10.39 10.76 0.78
CA ARG A 259 -9.78 10.61 -0.56
C ARG A 259 -10.07 9.28 -1.21
N VAL A 260 -9.94 8.18 -0.46
CA VAL A 260 -9.83 6.83 -1.05
C VAL A 260 -11.04 5.93 -0.81
N CYS A 261 -11.99 6.32 0.05
CA CYS A 261 -13.22 5.54 0.23
C CYS A 261 -14.02 5.51 -1.08
N PRO A 262 -14.61 4.36 -1.47
CA PRO A 262 -15.62 4.31 -2.53
C PRO A 262 -16.96 4.77 -1.95
N GLN A 263 -17.14 6.10 -1.85
CA GLN A 263 -18.33 6.66 -1.20
C GLN A 263 -19.64 6.25 -1.90
N GLU A 264 -19.58 6.01 -3.20
CA GLU A 264 -20.68 5.52 -4.04
C GLU A 264 -21.22 4.15 -3.60
N ASP A 265 -20.43 3.38 -2.85
CA ASP A 265 -20.81 2.09 -2.28
C ASP A 265 -21.06 2.12 -0.77
N GLN A 266 -20.96 3.30 -0.15
CA GLN A 266 -20.92 3.45 1.30
C GLN A 266 -21.84 4.57 1.79
N CYS A 267 -21.30 5.58 2.48
CA CYS A 267 -22.06 6.63 3.14
C CYS A 267 -22.88 7.49 2.16
N GLU A 268 -22.40 7.71 0.93
CA GLU A 268 -23.13 8.49 -0.07
C GLU A 268 -24.23 7.67 -0.75
N LYS A 269 -24.04 6.35 -0.91
CA LYS A 269 -25.06 5.43 -1.45
C LYS A 269 -26.38 5.47 -0.70
N VAL A 270 -26.29 5.54 0.64
CA VAL A 270 -27.44 5.51 1.54
C VAL A 270 -27.95 6.92 1.91
N CYS A 271 -27.34 7.96 1.36
CA CYS A 271 -27.74 9.34 1.62
C CYS A 271 -29.17 9.58 1.12
N ILE A 272 -30.06 10.11 1.97
CA ILE A 272 -31.47 10.35 1.62
C ILE A 272 -31.61 11.35 0.46
N VAL A 273 -30.71 12.34 0.38
CA VAL A 273 -30.65 13.29 -0.76
C VAL A 273 -30.42 12.55 -2.08
N GLY A 274 -29.62 11.48 -2.04
CA GLY A 274 -29.30 10.59 -3.16
C GLY A 274 -30.51 9.93 -3.82
N LYS A 275 -31.67 9.86 -3.15
CA LYS A 275 -32.89 9.24 -3.69
C LYS A 275 -33.55 10.07 -4.80
N LYS A 276 -33.37 11.40 -4.79
CA LYS A 276 -33.98 12.33 -5.77
C LYS A 276 -32.95 13.20 -6.50
N PHE A 277 -31.79 13.42 -5.89
CA PHE A 277 -30.72 14.28 -6.40
C PHE A 277 -29.36 13.59 -6.22
N LYS A 278 -28.26 14.24 -6.59
CA LYS A 278 -26.93 13.74 -6.22
C LYS A 278 -26.77 13.75 -4.68
N PRO A 279 -26.17 12.72 -4.06
CA PRO A 279 -25.97 12.69 -2.61
C PRO A 279 -25.10 13.86 -2.14
N VAL A 280 -25.09 14.11 -0.83
CA VAL A 280 -24.14 15.03 -0.21
C VAL A 280 -22.74 14.47 -0.40
N ALA A 281 -21.77 15.30 -0.80
CA ALA A 281 -20.39 14.89 -1.03
C ALA A 281 -19.64 14.72 0.31
N ILE A 282 -20.04 13.71 1.08
CA ILE A 282 -19.55 13.45 2.44
C ILE A 282 -18.03 13.25 2.43
N GLY A 283 -17.50 12.48 1.47
CA GLY A 283 -16.05 12.25 1.38
C GLY A 283 -15.25 13.53 1.14
N ASN A 284 -15.77 14.43 0.31
CA ASN A 284 -15.13 15.72 0.02
C ASN A 284 -15.17 16.65 1.22
N LEU A 285 -16.25 16.62 2.02
CA LEU A 285 -16.37 17.39 3.26
C LEU A 285 -15.43 16.85 4.35
N GLU A 286 -15.34 15.52 4.51
CA GLU A 286 -14.38 14.87 5.40
C GLU A 286 -12.94 15.23 5.03
N ARG A 287 -12.60 15.13 3.74
CA ARG A 287 -11.30 15.56 3.21
C ARG A 287 -11.02 17.03 3.55
N PHE A 288 -11.97 17.92 3.26
CA PHE A 288 -11.79 19.36 3.46
C PHE A 288 -11.43 19.71 4.91
N VAL A 289 -12.17 19.20 5.89
CA VAL A 289 -11.92 19.57 7.29
C VAL A 289 -10.63 18.96 7.82
N ALA A 290 -10.28 17.74 7.39
CA ALA A 290 -9.02 17.12 7.76
C ALA A 290 -7.81 17.88 7.16
N ASP A 291 -7.93 18.31 5.90
CA ASP A 291 -6.92 19.15 5.26
C ASP A 291 -6.83 20.52 5.93
N TYR A 292 -7.97 21.14 6.28
CA TYR A 292 -8.03 22.44 6.95
C TYR A 292 -7.32 22.43 8.31
N GLU A 293 -7.58 21.43 9.14
CA GLU A 293 -6.91 21.26 10.44
C GLU A 293 -5.38 21.12 10.27
N ARG A 294 -4.96 20.31 9.28
CA ARG A 294 -3.55 20.06 8.99
C ARG A 294 -2.83 21.31 8.50
N THR A 295 -3.40 22.06 7.57
CA THR A 295 -2.75 23.25 6.98
C THR A 295 -2.71 24.45 7.93
N HIS A 296 -3.63 24.51 8.91
CA HIS A 296 -3.63 25.53 9.96
C HIS A 296 -2.81 25.12 11.21
N ASN A 297 -2.08 24.00 11.15
CA ASN A 297 -1.31 23.46 12.28
C ASN A 297 -2.12 23.33 13.58
N ALA A 298 -3.42 23.03 13.46
CA ALA A 298 -4.38 23.02 14.56
C ALA A 298 -4.66 21.60 15.11
N VAL A 299 -3.80 20.63 14.75
CA VAL A 299 -3.93 19.24 15.22
C VAL A 299 -3.74 19.21 16.73
N THR A 300 -4.76 18.73 17.44
CA THR A 300 -4.74 18.61 18.90
C THR A 300 -4.62 17.15 19.32
N VAL A 301 -3.74 16.91 20.30
CA VAL A 301 -3.61 15.60 20.95
C VAL A 301 -4.53 15.60 22.17
N PRO A 302 -5.55 14.73 22.24
CA PRO A 302 -6.43 14.66 23.40
C PRO A 302 -5.65 14.19 24.63
N LYS A 303 -6.11 14.58 25.82
CA LYS A 303 -5.63 13.98 27.06
C LYS A 303 -6.01 12.50 27.07
N LEU A 304 -5.00 11.64 27.15
CA LEU A 304 -5.19 10.20 27.20
C LEU A 304 -5.59 9.75 28.61
N PRO A 305 -6.34 8.64 28.74
CA PRO A 305 -6.63 8.04 30.04
C PRO A 305 -5.37 7.49 30.71
N GLU A 306 -5.50 7.09 31.98
CA GLU A 306 -4.43 6.40 32.68
C GLU A 306 -4.05 5.08 32.00
N LYS A 307 -2.78 4.69 32.12
CA LYS A 307 -2.29 3.43 31.55
C LYS A 307 -3.01 2.25 32.19
N THR A 308 -3.58 1.41 31.35
CA THR A 308 -4.29 0.19 31.76
C THR A 308 -3.36 -0.92 32.26
N GLY A 309 -2.05 -0.83 31.96
CA GLY A 309 -1.06 -1.85 32.27
C GLY A 309 -0.93 -2.98 31.23
N TYR A 310 -1.83 -3.05 30.24
CA TYR A 310 -1.79 -4.06 29.18
C TYR A 310 -0.94 -3.63 27.98
N ARG A 311 -0.24 -4.58 27.38
CA ARG A 311 0.61 -4.41 26.19
C ARG A 311 0.02 -5.15 25.00
N VAL A 312 -0.14 -4.47 23.86
CA VAL A 312 -0.67 -5.06 22.63
C VAL A 312 0.31 -4.87 21.47
N ALA A 313 0.62 -5.97 20.79
CA ALA A 313 1.42 -5.96 19.56
C ALA A 313 0.51 -5.94 18.33
N ILE A 314 0.84 -5.12 17.34
CA ILE A 314 0.13 -5.03 16.06
C ILE A 314 1.11 -5.38 14.95
N VAL A 315 0.83 -6.43 14.19
CA VAL A 315 1.66 -6.90 13.08
C VAL A 315 1.11 -6.34 11.77
N GLY A 316 1.80 -5.36 11.20
CA GLY A 316 1.42 -4.63 9.99
C GLY A 316 0.97 -3.20 10.27
N GLY A 317 1.68 -2.23 9.70
CA GLY A 317 1.38 -0.79 9.81
C GLY A 317 0.41 -0.28 8.73
N GLY A 318 -0.44 -1.13 8.18
CA GLY A 318 -1.48 -0.75 7.21
C GLY A 318 -2.73 -0.14 7.87
N PRO A 319 -3.78 0.18 7.09
CA PRO A 319 -5.00 0.82 7.60
C PRO A 319 -5.65 0.10 8.80
N ALA A 320 -5.74 -1.23 8.75
CA ALA A 320 -6.29 -2.03 9.86
C ALA A 320 -5.46 -1.90 11.14
N GLY A 321 -4.13 -2.01 11.03
CA GLY A 321 -3.21 -1.88 12.16
C GLY A 321 -3.21 -0.47 12.74
N LEU A 322 -3.18 0.57 11.90
CA LEU A 322 -3.23 1.97 12.33
C LEU A 322 -4.55 2.30 13.03
N ALA A 323 -5.69 1.80 12.52
CA ALA A 323 -6.98 1.98 13.16
C ALA A 323 -7.06 1.25 14.51
N CYS A 324 -6.62 -0.01 14.57
CA CYS A 324 -6.56 -0.79 15.81
C CYS A 324 -5.69 -0.09 16.86
N ALA A 325 -4.51 0.40 16.47
CA ALA A 325 -3.60 1.13 17.34
C ALA A 325 -4.21 2.42 17.87
N GLY A 326 -4.85 3.20 17.00
CA GLY A 326 -5.47 4.47 17.34
C GLY A 326 -6.64 4.34 18.31
N GLU A 327 -7.35 3.21 18.31
CA GLU A 327 -8.41 2.93 19.28
C GLU A 327 -7.82 2.42 20.61
N LEU A 328 -6.89 1.46 20.57
CA LEU A 328 -6.28 0.89 21.78
C LEU A 328 -5.49 1.91 22.61
N ILE A 329 -4.78 2.84 21.96
CA ILE A 329 -4.04 3.89 22.66
C ILE A 329 -4.98 4.88 23.38
N LYS A 330 -6.16 5.16 22.79
CA LYS A 330 -7.20 6.01 23.40
C LYS A 330 -7.89 5.33 24.58
N ILE A 331 -7.83 4.00 24.67
CA ILE A 331 -8.30 3.22 25.82
C ILE A 331 -7.25 3.20 26.95
N GLY A 332 -5.98 3.46 26.64
CA GLY A 332 -4.87 3.51 27.61
C GLY A 332 -3.97 2.26 27.61
N HIS A 333 -3.99 1.43 26.57
CA HIS A 333 -3.04 0.32 26.41
C HIS A 333 -1.67 0.80 25.90
N ASP A 334 -0.61 0.07 26.21
CA ASP A 334 0.71 0.26 25.56
C ASP A 334 0.73 -0.51 24.24
N VAL A 335 0.88 0.22 23.13
CA VAL A 335 0.71 -0.33 21.77
C VAL A 335 2.00 -0.22 20.98
N THR A 336 2.46 -1.34 20.43
CA THR A 336 3.59 -1.38 19.48
C THR A 336 3.14 -1.96 18.14
N ILE A 337 3.36 -1.22 17.06
CA ILE A 337 3.19 -1.68 15.68
C ILE A 337 4.53 -2.19 15.16
N PHE A 338 4.55 -3.40 14.62
CA PHE A 338 5.67 -3.99 13.89
C PHE A 338 5.36 -3.94 12.39
N GLU A 339 6.15 -3.18 11.64
CA GLU A 339 6.01 -2.97 10.20
C GLU A 339 7.23 -3.53 9.47
N ALA A 340 6.98 -4.36 8.45
CA ALA A 340 8.02 -5.03 7.70
C ALA A 340 8.83 -4.06 6.81
N LEU A 341 8.17 -3.05 6.24
CA LEU A 341 8.81 -2.04 5.41
C LEU A 341 9.48 -0.95 6.26
N HIS A 342 10.30 -0.12 5.62
CA HIS A 342 10.95 1.03 6.25
C HIS A 342 9.99 2.21 6.52
N LYS A 343 8.71 2.09 6.17
CA LYS A 343 7.65 3.09 6.42
C LYS A 343 6.32 2.40 6.75
N ALA A 344 5.62 2.94 7.74
CA ALA A 344 4.24 2.55 8.05
C ALA A 344 3.24 3.22 7.12
N GLY A 345 2.08 2.59 6.96
CA GLY A 345 0.96 3.01 6.10
C GLY A 345 0.50 1.92 5.13
N GLY A 346 1.27 0.86 4.94
CA GLY A 346 0.93 -0.25 4.04
C GLY A 346 0.60 0.25 2.62
N VAL A 347 -0.52 -0.22 2.06
CA VAL A 347 -0.97 0.15 0.70
C VAL A 347 -1.13 1.66 0.51
N LEU A 348 -1.35 2.43 1.58
CA LEU A 348 -1.43 3.89 1.53
C LEU A 348 -0.11 4.54 1.11
N VAL A 349 1.02 3.85 1.34
CA VAL A 349 2.37 4.35 1.03
C VAL A 349 2.94 3.70 -0.23
N TYR A 350 2.88 2.37 -0.35
CA TYR A 350 3.50 1.68 -1.48
C TYR A 350 2.55 1.46 -2.67
N GLY A 351 1.23 1.42 -2.45
CA GLY A 351 0.25 1.04 -3.46
C GLY A 351 -0.42 2.24 -4.13
N ILE A 352 -1.20 3.00 -3.36
CA ILE A 352 -1.97 4.14 -3.88
C ILE A 352 -0.98 5.24 -4.30
N PRO A 353 -1.01 5.79 -5.51
CA PRO A 353 -0.06 6.81 -5.95
C PRO A 353 -0.23 8.17 -5.28
N GLU A 354 0.82 9.00 -5.38
CA GLU A 354 0.84 10.38 -4.84
C GLU A 354 -0.28 11.26 -5.42
N PHE A 355 -0.61 11.08 -6.70
CA PHE A 355 -1.64 11.85 -7.39
C PHE A 355 -3.09 11.55 -6.93
N ARG A 356 -3.28 10.51 -6.10
CA ARG A 356 -4.55 10.19 -5.43
C ARG A 356 -4.47 10.39 -3.92
N LEU A 357 -3.34 10.02 -3.32
CA LEU A 357 -3.12 10.09 -1.89
C LEU A 357 -1.70 10.59 -1.60
N PRO A 358 -1.54 11.89 -1.34
CA PRO A 358 -0.25 12.46 -0.98
C PRO A 358 0.37 11.78 0.24
N LYS A 359 1.64 11.41 0.15
CA LYS A 359 2.33 10.62 1.19
C LYS A 359 2.61 11.45 2.44
N ALA A 360 2.76 12.76 2.29
CA ALA A 360 2.86 13.68 3.42
C ALA A 360 1.62 13.61 4.33
N ILE A 361 0.44 13.31 3.78
CA ILE A 361 -0.79 13.17 4.55
C ILE A 361 -0.75 11.88 5.38
N VAL A 362 -0.37 10.77 4.75
CA VAL A 362 -0.22 9.49 5.46
C VAL A 362 0.82 9.61 6.57
N GLU A 363 1.97 10.24 6.30
CA GLU A 363 3.00 10.49 7.31
C GLU A 363 2.47 11.33 8.47
N SER A 364 1.67 12.38 8.19
CA SER A 364 1.10 13.22 9.24
C SER A 364 0.12 12.47 10.16
N GLU A 365 -0.64 11.52 9.61
CA GLU A 365 -1.57 10.69 10.39
C GLU A 365 -0.81 9.62 11.21
N VAL A 366 0.23 9.02 10.63
CA VAL A 366 1.11 8.10 11.37
C VAL A 366 1.84 8.83 12.50
N GLU A 367 2.30 10.06 12.25
CA GLU A 367 2.95 10.90 13.25
C GLU A 367 1.98 11.33 14.35
N TYR A 368 0.70 11.57 14.01
CA TYR A 368 -0.34 11.78 15.02
C TYR A 368 -0.48 10.58 15.97
N LEU A 369 -0.45 9.35 15.45
CA LEU A 369 -0.45 8.14 16.30
C LEU A 369 0.81 8.04 17.17
N ARG A 370 2.00 8.41 16.66
CA ARG A 370 3.22 8.49 17.48
C ARG A 370 3.09 9.51 18.61
N LYS A 371 2.49 10.67 18.33
CA LYS A 371 2.19 11.71 19.34
C LYS A 371 1.18 11.25 20.39
N LEU A 372 0.26 10.34 20.05
CA LEU A 372 -0.60 9.65 21.02
C LEU A 372 0.17 8.61 21.86
N GLY A 373 1.43 8.30 21.52
CA GLY A 373 2.26 7.35 22.27
C GLY A 373 2.31 5.94 21.68
N VAL A 374 1.77 5.71 20.47
CA VAL A 374 1.94 4.44 19.76
C VAL A 374 3.41 4.29 19.34
N LYS A 375 4.03 3.16 19.68
CA LYS A 375 5.38 2.81 19.21
C LYS A 375 5.28 2.15 17.83
N ILE A 376 6.17 2.51 16.92
CA ILE A 376 6.18 1.95 15.56
C ILE A 376 7.60 1.50 15.23
N GLU A 377 7.78 0.18 15.14
CA GLU A 377 9.02 -0.50 14.78
C GLU A 377 8.98 -0.89 13.31
N VAL A 378 9.68 -0.12 12.46
CA VAL A 378 9.83 -0.39 11.03
C VAL A 378 10.99 -1.37 10.77
N ASN A 379 11.01 -1.98 9.59
CA ASN A 379 11.95 -3.05 9.23
C ASN A 379 11.84 -4.30 10.13
N ALA A 380 10.71 -4.48 10.80
CA ALA A 380 10.43 -5.61 11.68
C ALA A 380 9.56 -6.65 10.94
N VAL A 381 10.21 -7.65 10.35
CA VAL A 381 9.54 -8.69 9.56
C VAL A 381 9.11 -9.84 10.48
N VAL A 382 7.91 -9.71 11.07
CA VAL A 382 7.33 -10.78 11.90
C VAL A 382 7.10 -12.05 11.04
N GLY A 383 7.52 -13.19 11.60
CA GLY A 383 7.70 -14.48 10.93
C GLY A 383 9.12 -14.71 10.38
N LYS A 384 10.01 -13.72 10.45
CA LYS A 384 11.47 -13.89 10.25
C LYS A 384 12.27 -13.38 11.44
N SER A 385 12.11 -12.11 11.80
CA SER A 385 12.89 -11.48 12.88
C SER A 385 12.38 -11.87 14.27
N GLN A 386 11.06 -12.04 14.40
CA GLN A 386 10.37 -12.59 15.58
C GLN A 386 9.10 -13.31 15.11
N THR A 387 8.61 -14.30 15.84
CA THR A 387 7.35 -14.99 15.57
C THR A 387 6.18 -14.40 16.39
N VAL A 388 4.93 -14.75 16.03
CA VAL A 388 3.74 -14.35 16.82
C VAL A 388 3.82 -14.92 18.24
N ASP A 389 4.31 -16.15 18.38
CA ASP A 389 4.50 -16.79 19.68
C ASP A 389 5.56 -16.09 20.53
N GLU A 390 6.67 -15.69 19.93
CA GLU A 390 7.70 -14.91 20.62
C GLU A 390 7.18 -13.55 21.09
N LEU A 391 6.31 -12.88 20.31
CA LEU A 391 5.66 -11.64 20.75
C LEU A 391 4.82 -11.87 22.03
N LEU A 392 4.01 -12.93 22.07
CA LEU A 392 3.24 -13.27 23.27
C LEU A 392 4.16 -13.60 24.46
N GLN A 393 5.23 -14.38 24.23
CA GLN A 393 6.21 -14.75 25.26
C GLN A 393 7.00 -13.54 25.78
N ASN A 394 7.23 -12.52 24.94
CA ASN A 394 7.91 -11.27 25.29
C ASN A 394 7.02 -10.26 26.05
N GLY A 395 5.89 -10.73 26.57
CA GLY A 395 5.05 -10.00 27.51
C GLY A 395 4.03 -9.07 26.86
N PHE A 396 3.66 -9.30 25.60
CA PHE A 396 2.45 -8.73 25.02
C PHE A 396 1.24 -9.58 25.43
N ASP A 397 0.19 -8.94 25.95
CA ASP A 397 -1.02 -9.62 26.41
C ASP A 397 -1.93 -10.06 25.24
N ALA A 398 -1.79 -9.40 24.07
CA ALA A 398 -2.48 -9.75 22.83
C ALA A 398 -1.68 -9.34 21.58
N VAL A 399 -1.92 -10.04 20.47
CA VAL A 399 -1.39 -9.74 19.13
C VAL A 399 -2.53 -9.55 18.14
N PHE A 400 -2.49 -8.47 17.35
CA PHE A 400 -3.37 -8.24 16.21
C PHE A 400 -2.59 -8.38 14.90
N VAL A 401 -3.04 -9.25 13.99
CA VAL A 401 -2.43 -9.47 12.67
C VAL A 401 -3.24 -8.72 11.60
N GLY A 402 -2.62 -7.69 11.04
CA GLY A 402 -3.18 -6.81 10.00
C GLY A 402 -2.25 -6.68 8.78
N THR A 403 -1.61 -7.79 8.37
CA THR A 403 -0.58 -7.82 7.31
C THR A 403 -1.11 -7.69 5.88
N GLY A 404 -2.44 -7.75 5.71
CA GLY A 404 -3.12 -7.58 4.42
C GLY A 404 -2.91 -8.73 3.42
N ALA A 405 -3.31 -8.52 2.17
CA ALA A 405 -3.16 -9.46 1.06
C ALA A 405 -2.18 -8.89 0.01
N GLY A 406 -0.88 -9.04 0.29
CA GLY A 406 0.20 -8.41 -0.48
C GLY A 406 0.90 -9.31 -1.51
N LEU A 407 0.63 -10.61 -1.58
CA LEU A 407 1.35 -11.51 -2.49
C LEU A 407 0.77 -11.41 -3.93
N PRO A 408 1.57 -11.08 -4.95
CA PRO A 408 1.04 -10.83 -6.29
C PRO A 408 0.65 -12.14 -7.00
N MET A 409 -0.43 -12.11 -7.78
CA MET A 409 -0.81 -13.22 -8.66
C MET A 409 -0.33 -12.99 -10.09
N PHE A 410 0.04 -14.09 -10.75
CA PHE A 410 0.39 -14.15 -12.17
C PHE A 410 -0.59 -15.08 -12.90
N MET A 411 -0.71 -14.93 -14.22
CA MET A 411 -1.63 -15.70 -15.05
C MET A 411 -1.12 -17.12 -15.34
N ALA A 412 0.18 -17.40 -15.10
CA ALA A 412 0.85 -18.64 -15.46
C ALA A 412 0.84 -18.89 -16.98
N ILE A 413 1.03 -17.82 -17.77
CA ILE A 413 1.18 -17.89 -19.23
C ILE A 413 2.66 -17.85 -19.64
N PRO A 414 3.02 -18.37 -20.83
CA PRO A 414 4.40 -18.30 -21.29
C PRO A 414 4.89 -16.84 -21.43
N GLY A 415 6.12 -16.58 -20.96
CA GLY A 415 6.79 -15.29 -21.07
C GLY A 415 6.66 -14.35 -19.85
N GLU A 416 6.01 -14.75 -18.76
CA GLU A 416 5.86 -13.92 -17.54
C GLU A 416 7.16 -13.50 -16.86
N ASN A 417 8.26 -14.21 -17.13
CA ASN A 417 9.58 -13.90 -16.57
C ASN A 417 10.42 -12.97 -17.45
N LEU A 418 9.92 -12.53 -18.61
CA LEU A 418 10.61 -11.58 -19.50
C LEU A 418 10.86 -10.22 -18.82
N ASN A 419 11.89 -9.53 -19.30
CA ASN A 419 12.19 -8.16 -18.89
C ASN A 419 11.09 -7.21 -19.39
N GLY A 420 10.60 -6.34 -18.51
CA GLY A 420 9.46 -5.46 -18.79
C GLY A 420 8.12 -6.01 -18.32
N VAL A 421 8.05 -7.25 -17.82
CA VAL A 421 6.90 -7.73 -17.06
C VAL A 421 7.06 -7.32 -15.59
N TYR A 422 6.06 -6.68 -15.02
CA TYR A 422 6.00 -6.31 -13.60
C TYR A 422 4.75 -6.93 -12.96
N SER A 423 4.80 -7.23 -11.67
CA SER A 423 3.56 -7.21 -10.89
C SER A 423 3.18 -5.75 -10.64
N ALA A 424 1.89 -5.46 -10.45
CA ALA A 424 1.47 -4.12 -10.03
C ALA A 424 2.13 -3.71 -8.72
N ASN A 425 2.33 -4.65 -7.79
CA ASN A 425 2.98 -4.39 -6.52
C ASN A 425 4.43 -3.95 -6.69
N GLU A 426 5.21 -4.60 -7.56
CA GLU A 426 6.58 -4.17 -7.88
C GLU A 426 6.58 -2.78 -8.50
N TYR A 427 5.76 -2.59 -9.52
CA TYR A 427 5.70 -1.36 -10.29
C TYR A 427 5.36 -0.16 -9.39
N LEU A 428 4.26 -0.28 -8.63
CA LEU A 428 3.79 0.76 -7.72
C LEU A 428 4.73 0.94 -6.52
N THR A 429 5.32 -0.12 -5.97
CA THR A 429 6.30 0.03 -4.87
C THR A 429 7.54 0.80 -5.33
N ARG A 430 8.08 0.48 -6.51
CA ARG A 430 9.21 1.22 -7.09
C ARG A 430 8.86 2.70 -7.26
N VAL A 431 7.69 3.01 -7.80
CA VAL A 431 7.26 4.40 -8.03
C VAL A 431 6.93 5.12 -6.73
N ASN A 432 6.09 4.55 -5.86
CA ASN A 432 5.49 5.26 -4.75
C ASN A 432 6.36 5.27 -3.50
N LEU A 433 6.86 4.10 -3.09
CA LEU A 433 7.69 3.96 -1.91
C LEU A 433 9.13 4.37 -2.22
N MET A 434 9.68 3.86 -3.33
CA MET A 434 11.08 4.08 -3.70
C MET A 434 11.31 5.31 -4.58
N LYS A 435 10.24 6.01 -4.98
CA LYS A 435 10.28 7.27 -5.74
C LYS A 435 11.03 7.14 -7.08
N ALA A 436 10.92 6.00 -7.75
CA ALA A 436 11.66 5.71 -9.00
C ALA A 436 11.34 6.65 -10.19
N TYR A 437 10.23 7.41 -10.11
CA TYR A 437 9.92 8.48 -11.06
C TYR A 437 10.85 9.70 -10.93
N ASN A 438 11.56 9.83 -9.81
CA ASN A 438 12.46 10.93 -9.52
C ASN A 438 13.92 10.46 -9.60
N THR A 439 14.70 11.09 -10.47
CA THR A 439 16.11 10.73 -10.73
C THR A 439 17.04 10.92 -9.53
N LYS A 440 16.62 11.64 -8.49
CA LYS A 440 17.36 11.78 -7.22
C LYS A 440 17.40 10.51 -6.39
N TYR A 441 16.52 9.54 -6.67
CA TYR A 441 16.44 8.27 -5.93
C TYR A 441 17.12 7.15 -6.71
N ALA A 442 17.75 6.22 -5.99
CA ALA A 442 18.58 5.17 -6.57
C ALA A 442 17.78 4.05 -7.26
N THR A 443 16.51 3.85 -6.90
CA THR A 443 15.71 2.74 -7.44
C THR A 443 15.31 3.01 -8.89
N PRO A 444 15.66 2.14 -9.85
CA PRO A 444 15.28 2.32 -11.25
C PRO A 444 13.87 1.79 -11.54
N ILE A 445 13.32 2.27 -12.66
CA ILE A 445 12.11 1.74 -13.31
C ILE A 445 12.25 1.87 -14.82
N ALA A 446 11.84 0.84 -15.57
CA ALA A 446 11.93 0.88 -17.02
C ALA A 446 10.78 1.73 -17.59
N MET A 447 11.10 2.92 -18.11
CA MET A 447 10.15 3.76 -18.83
C MET A 447 10.02 3.24 -20.27
N ARG A 448 8.78 3.00 -20.71
CA ARG A 448 8.44 2.40 -22.00
C ARG A 448 7.29 3.16 -22.66
N LYS A 449 7.25 3.15 -23.98
CA LYS A 449 6.25 3.92 -24.74
C LYS A 449 4.91 3.20 -24.81
N ASN A 450 4.94 1.88 -24.95
CA ASN A 450 3.74 1.05 -25.10
C ASN A 450 3.62 0.10 -23.91
N VAL A 451 2.60 0.32 -23.07
CA VAL A 451 2.41 -0.42 -21.81
C VAL A 451 1.03 -1.09 -21.81
N ALA A 452 0.98 -2.37 -21.48
CA ALA A 452 -0.27 -3.07 -21.16
C ALA A 452 -0.41 -3.27 -19.65
N VAL A 453 -1.58 -2.95 -19.10
CA VAL A 453 -1.96 -3.23 -17.72
C VAL A 453 -3.07 -4.27 -17.73
N ILE A 454 -2.83 -5.41 -17.10
CA ILE A 454 -3.76 -6.55 -17.13
C ILE A 454 -4.65 -6.49 -15.90
N GLY A 455 -5.95 -6.23 -16.10
CA GLY A 455 -6.93 -6.04 -15.04
C GLY A 455 -7.65 -4.70 -15.13
N ALA A 456 -8.65 -4.51 -14.26
CA ALA A 456 -9.51 -3.30 -14.29
C ALA A 456 -9.96 -2.81 -12.90
N GLY A 457 -9.25 -3.22 -11.83
CA GLY A 457 -9.48 -2.69 -10.48
C GLY A 457 -8.71 -1.39 -10.22
N ASN A 458 -8.85 -0.84 -9.01
CA ASN A 458 -8.14 0.38 -8.61
C ASN A 458 -6.62 0.28 -8.82
N VAL A 459 -6.02 -0.88 -8.49
CA VAL A 459 -4.59 -1.15 -8.71
C VAL A 459 -4.20 -1.09 -10.19
N ALA A 460 -5.08 -1.53 -11.09
CA ALA A 460 -4.87 -1.44 -12.52
C ALA A 460 -4.95 0.02 -13.00
N MET A 461 -5.93 0.79 -12.53
CA MET A 461 -6.05 2.22 -12.84
C MET A 461 -4.82 2.99 -12.33
N ASP A 462 -4.39 2.73 -11.11
CA ASP A 462 -3.21 3.35 -10.51
C ASP A 462 -1.94 3.04 -11.30
N SER A 463 -1.76 1.78 -11.71
CA SER A 463 -0.63 1.35 -12.54
C SER A 463 -0.66 2.01 -13.92
N ALA A 464 -1.82 2.05 -14.57
CA ALA A 464 -1.99 2.62 -15.91
C ALA A 464 -1.73 4.14 -15.92
N ARG A 465 -2.32 4.86 -14.97
CA ARG A 465 -2.14 6.32 -14.82
C ARG A 465 -0.72 6.69 -14.39
N THR A 466 -0.06 5.81 -13.64
CA THR A 466 1.37 5.94 -13.33
C THR A 466 2.23 5.76 -14.59
N ALA A 467 1.89 4.81 -15.46
CA ALA A 467 2.62 4.61 -16.72
C ALA A 467 2.54 5.84 -17.63
N LEU A 468 1.37 6.48 -17.74
CA LEU A 468 1.22 7.75 -18.46
C LEU A 468 2.15 8.83 -17.89
N ARG A 469 2.22 8.96 -16.56
CA ARG A 469 3.08 9.94 -15.86
C ARG A 469 4.57 9.66 -15.98
N LEU A 470 4.93 8.41 -16.27
CA LEU A 470 6.30 8.00 -16.59
C LEU A 470 6.63 8.17 -18.08
N GLY A 471 5.74 8.79 -18.87
CA GLY A 471 5.98 9.15 -20.26
C GLY A 471 5.60 8.08 -21.28
N ALA A 472 4.75 7.12 -20.91
CA ALA A 472 4.18 6.20 -21.89
C ALA A 472 3.29 6.94 -22.90
N GLU A 473 3.44 6.64 -24.18
CA GLU A 473 2.64 7.21 -25.28
C GLU A 473 1.32 6.45 -25.44
N ASN A 474 1.34 5.13 -25.26
CA ASN A 474 0.17 4.27 -25.31
C ASN A 474 0.10 3.41 -24.05
N VAL A 475 -1.01 3.53 -23.31
CA VAL A 475 -1.30 2.68 -22.16
C VAL A 475 -2.63 1.97 -22.37
N TYR A 476 -2.55 0.64 -22.46
CA TYR A 476 -3.68 -0.23 -22.69
C TYR A 476 -4.14 -0.90 -21.40
N VAL A 477 -5.37 -0.67 -20.99
CA VAL A 477 -6.02 -1.45 -19.92
C VAL A 477 -6.66 -2.66 -20.57
N VAL A 478 -6.06 -3.84 -20.39
CA VAL A 478 -6.52 -5.11 -20.96
C VAL A 478 -7.42 -5.81 -19.94
N TYR A 479 -8.70 -5.95 -20.27
CA TYR A 479 -9.69 -6.52 -19.38
C TYR A 479 -10.53 -7.58 -20.06
N ARG A 480 -10.62 -8.76 -19.43
CA ARG A 480 -11.36 -9.91 -19.96
C ARG A 480 -12.88 -9.75 -19.94
N ARG A 481 -13.43 -8.72 -19.30
CA ARG A 481 -14.88 -8.43 -19.24
C ARG A 481 -15.18 -7.06 -19.87
N SER A 482 -16.43 -6.59 -19.75
CA SER A 482 -16.84 -5.29 -20.26
C SER A 482 -16.62 -4.17 -19.23
N ARG A 483 -16.96 -2.94 -19.63
CA ARG A 483 -16.89 -1.75 -18.78
C ARG A 483 -17.75 -1.87 -17.52
N ASP A 484 -18.93 -2.50 -17.64
CA ASP A 484 -19.90 -2.58 -16.54
C ASP A 484 -19.43 -3.51 -15.41
N GLU A 485 -18.56 -4.47 -15.71
CA GLU A 485 -17.97 -5.35 -14.70
C GLU A 485 -16.65 -4.82 -14.11
N MET A 486 -16.23 -3.59 -14.43
CA MET A 486 -15.01 -3.02 -13.86
C MET A 486 -15.16 -2.78 -12.35
N PRO A 487 -14.24 -3.30 -11.51
CA PRO A 487 -14.30 -3.08 -10.06
C PRO A 487 -13.56 -1.81 -9.59
N ALA A 488 -12.98 -1.02 -10.49
CA ALA A 488 -12.36 0.25 -10.13
C ALA A 488 -13.40 1.31 -9.75
N ARG A 489 -12.98 2.25 -8.91
CA ARG A 489 -13.80 3.41 -8.52
C ARG A 489 -14.12 4.25 -9.75
N VAL A 490 -15.36 4.73 -9.86
CA VAL A 490 -15.86 5.41 -11.07
C VAL A 490 -15.03 6.66 -11.40
N ASP A 491 -14.66 7.46 -10.39
CA ASP A 491 -13.84 8.65 -10.57
C ASP A 491 -12.48 8.34 -11.20
N GLU A 492 -11.87 7.20 -10.85
CA GLU A 492 -10.55 6.81 -11.35
C GLU A 492 -10.60 6.31 -12.79
N ILE A 493 -11.71 5.66 -13.17
CA ILE A 493 -11.99 5.27 -14.56
C ILE A 493 -12.14 6.54 -15.39
N HIS A 494 -12.96 7.49 -14.93
CA HIS A 494 -13.19 8.77 -15.61
C HIS A 494 -11.90 9.59 -15.76
N HIS A 495 -11.11 9.71 -14.69
CA HIS A 495 -9.81 10.40 -14.77
C HIS A 495 -8.85 9.70 -15.72
N GLY A 496 -8.86 8.37 -15.76
CA GLY A 496 -8.07 7.58 -16.70
C GLY A 496 -8.48 7.81 -18.16
N GLU A 497 -9.78 7.87 -18.45
CA GLU A 497 -10.33 8.19 -19.78
C GLU A 497 -9.90 9.61 -20.21
N GLU A 498 -10.03 10.62 -19.34
CA GLU A 498 -9.58 12.00 -19.60
C GLU A 498 -8.06 12.11 -19.81
N GLU A 499 -7.27 11.27 -19.14
CA GLU A 499 -5.81 11.23 -19.26
C GLU A 499 -5.33 10.46 -20.51
N GLY A 500 -6.24 9.81 -21.25
CA GLY A 500 -5.93 9.13 -22.51
C GLY A 500 -5.68 7.62 -22.41
N LEU A 501 -6.13 6.95 -21.33
CA LEU A 501 -6.06 5.49 -21.24
C LEU A 501 -6.91 4.82 -22.33
N GLN A 502 -6.36 3.75 -22.91
CA GLN A 502 -7.02 2.98 -23.95
C GLN A 502 -7.54 1.66 -23.36
N PHE A 503 -8.86 1.49 -23.33
CA PHE A 503 -9.46 0.26 -22.80
C PHE A 503 -9.61 -0.81 -23.88
N LYS A 504 -9.05 -2.00 -23.62
CA LYS A 504 -9.22 -3.23 -24.41
C LYS A 504 -10.10 -4.20 -23.63
N PHE A 505 -11.40 -3.96 -23.69
CA PHE A 505 -12.41 -4.84 -23.10
C PHE A 505 -12.50 -6.17 -23.84
N LEU A 506 -13.12 -7.16 -23.17
CA LEU A 506 -13.31 -8.50 -23.71
C LEU A 506 -12.02 -9.06 -24.34
N THR A 507 -10.90 -8.84 -23.66
CA THR A 507 -9.58 -9.23 -24.15
C THR A 507 -8.84 -9.96 -23.04
N ASN A 508 -8.34 -11.15 -23.32
CA ASN A 508 -7.59 -11.95 -22.35
C ASN A 508 -6.21 -12.34 -22.90
N PRO A 509 -5.11 -12.03 -22.21
CA PRO A 509 -3.78 -12.48 -22.59
C PRO A 509 -3.65 -14.00 -22.57
N ILE A 510 -2.90 -14.55 -23.52
CA ILE A 510 -2.59 -15.99 -23.60
C ILE A 510 -1.08 -16.28 -23.67
N LYS A 511 -0.27 -15.32 -24.14
CA LYS A 511 1.19 -15.45 -24.22
C LYS A 511 1.88 -14.07 -24.29
N ILE A 512 3.04 -13.95 -23.65
CA ILE A 512 3.90 -12.77 -23.74
C ILE A 512 5.05 -13.08 -24.71
N LEU A 513 5.24 -12.20 -25.69
CA LEU A 513 6.28 -12.34 -26.70
C LEU A 513 7.54 -11.58 -26.25
N GLY A 514 8.70 -12.20 -26.45
CA GLY A 514 10.01 -11.64 -26.13
C GLY A 514 10.86 -11.39 -27.37
N ASP A 515 11.75 -10.42 -27.30
CA ASP A 515 12.83 -10.23 -28.27
C ASP A 515 14.05 -11.12 -27.95
N GLU A 516 15.07 -11.09 -28.81
CA GLU A 516 16.31 -11.86 -28.65
C GLU A 516 17.10 -11.49 -27.37
N LYS A 517 16.81 -10.32 -26.77
CA LYS A 517 17.45 -9.84 -25.54
C LYS A 517 16.62 -10.16 -24.30
N GLY A 518 15.52 -10.89 -24.43
CA GLY A 518 14.63 -11.28 -23.35
C GLY A 518 13.72 -10.15 -22.86
N TRP A 519 13.49 -9.11 -23.65
CA TRP A 519 12.54 -8.02 -23.37
C TRP A 519 11.19 -8.28 -24.01
N VAL A 520 10.11 -7.84 -23.35
CA VAL A 520 8.76 -7.87 -23.94
C VAL A 520 8.74 -7.11 -25.27
N SER A 521 8.21 -7.76 -26.30
CA SER A 521 8.03 -7.22 -27.66
C SER A 521 6.56 -7.26 -28.11
N GLY A 522 5.69 -7.96 -27.38
CA GLY A 522 4.27 -8.02 -27.68
C GLY A 522 3.47 -8.87 -26.69
N LEU A 523 2.14 -8.75 -26.78
CA LEU A 523 1.19 -9.47 -25.95
C LEU A 523 0.14 -10.14 -26.85
N GLU A 524 0.20 -11.46 -26.93
CA GLU A 524 -0.79 -12.25 -27.64
C GLU A 524 -2.04 -12.40 -26.78
N CYS A 525 -3.17 -12.04 -27.34
CA CYS A 525 -4.47 -11.99 -26.69
C CYS A 525 -5.51 -12.76 -27.51
N VAL A 526 -6.58 -13.17 -26.84
CA VAL A 526 -7.80 -13.69 -27.46
C VAL A 526 -8.98 -12.78 -27.10
N LYS A 527 -9.95 -12.65 -28.00
CA LYS A 527 -11.21 -11.95 -27.67
C LYS A 527 -12.09 -12.83 -26.79
N MET A 528 -12.89 -12.18 -25.97
CA MET A 528 -13.84 -12.81 -25.07
C MET A 528 -15.27 -12.43 -25.46
N GLU A 529 -16.23 -13.25 -25.07
CA GLU A 529 -17.65 -12.91 -25.00
C GLU A 529 -18.15 -13.08 -23.57
N LEU A 530 -19.26 -12.42 -23.22
CA LEU A 530 -19.84 -12.54 -21.89
C LEU A 530 -20.88 -13.67 -21.86
N GLY A 531 -20.67 -14.66 -21.00
CA GLY A 531 -21.67 -15.65 -20.63
C GLY A 531 -22.53 -15.21 -19.45
N GLU A 532 -23.02 -16.19 -18.70
CA GLU A 532 -23.84 -16.00 -17.50
C GLU A 532 -23.05 -15.39 -16.33
N PRO A 533 -23.71 -14.70 -15.39
CA PRO A 533 -23.11 -14.23 -14.14
C PRO A 533 -22.41 -15.34 -13.33
N ASP A 534 -21.26 -15.01 -12.73
CA ASP A 534 -20.58 -15.83 -11.74
C ASP A 534 -21.11 -15.60 -10.32
N GLU A 535 -20.52 -16.28 -9.32
CA GLU A 535 -20.90 -16.14 -7.90
C GLU A 535 -20.72 -14.71 -7.35
N SER A 536 -19.88 -13.89 -7.99
CA SER A 536 -19.73 -12.47 -7.66
C SER A 536 -20.76 -11.57 -8.35
N GLY A 537 -21.71 -12.16 -9.11
CA GLY A 537 -22.72 -11.45 -9.90
C GLY A 537 -22.21 -10.89 -11.22
N ARG A 538 -20.94 -11.11 -11.58
CA ARG A 538 -20.32 -10.55 -12.80
C ARG A 538 -20.32 -11.58 -13.92
N ARG A 539 -20.63 -11.16 -15.14
CA ARG A 539 -20.68 -12.08 -16.29
C ARG A 539 -19.34 -12.79 -16.54
N ARG A 540 -19.41 -14.10 -16.76
CA ARG A 540 -18.23 -14.94 -17.02
C ARG A 540 -17.67 -14.65 -18.41
N PRO A 541 -16.35 -14.45 -18.54
CA PRO A 541 -15.75 -14.26 -19.85
C PRO A 541 -15.45 -15.63 -20.50
N ILE A 542 -15.86 -15.80 -21.76
CA ILE A 542 -15.68 -17.03 -22.55
C ILE A 542 -14.78 -16.71 -23.76
N PRO A 543 -13.69 -17.46 -24.02
CA PRO A 543 -12.83 -17.20 -25.17
C PRO A 543 -13.52 -17.45 -26.51
N VAL A 544 -13.37 -16.53 -27.46
CA VAL A 544 -13.82 -16.67 -28.85
C VAL A 544 -12.70 -17.34 -29.65
N LYS A 545 -12.92 -18.57 -30.14
CA LYS A 545 -11.92 -19.33 -30.90
C LYS A 545 -11.54 -18.62 -32.20
N GLY A 546 -10.25 -18.65 -32.57
CA GLY A 546 -9.77 -18.07 -33.83
C GLY A 546 -9.73 -16.54 -33.83
N SER A 547 -9.84 -15.91 -32.66
CA SER A 547 -9.84 -14.45 -32.49
C SER A 547 -8.52 -13.90 -31.96
N GLU A 548 -7.46 -14.71 -32.00
CA GLU A 548 -6.14 -14.38 -31.49
C GLU A 548 -5.53 -13.20 -32.25
N PHE A 549 -4.91 -12.29 -31.51
CA PHE A 549 -4.24 -11.12 -32.06
C PHE A 549 -3.09 -10.68 -31.14
N VAL A 550 -2.17 -9.89 -31.69
CA VAL A 550 -1.01 -9.38 -30.94
C VAL A 550 -1.14 -7.88 -30.71
N LEU A 551 -1.00 -7.46 -29.46
CA LEU A 551 -0.79 -6.07 -29.08
C LEU A 551 0.71 -5.78 -29.04
N ASN A 552 1.16 -4.74 -29.75
CA ASN A 552 2.55 -4.30 -29.70
C ASN A 552 2.80 -3.50 -28.40
N VAL A 553 3.51 -4.11 -27.45
CA VAL A 553 3.81 -3.53 -26.14
C VAL A 553 5.22 -3.91 -25.69
N GLU A 554 5.81 -3.07 -24.86
CA GLU A 554 7.19 -3.20 -24.36
C GLU A 554 7.25 -3.42 -22.84
N CYS A 555 6.10 -3.24 -22.17
CA CYS A 555 5.94 -3.39 -20.74
C CYS A 555 4.57 -3.97 -20.43
N ILE A 556 4.50 -4.90 -19.48
CA ILE A 556 3.27 -5.53 -19.02
C ILE A 556 3.21 -5.40 -17.50
N ILE A 557 2.10 -4.91 -16.97
CA ILE A 557 1.88 -4.78 -15.53
C ILE A 557 0.70 -5.68 -15.13
N MET A 558 1.01 -6.76 -14.40
CA MET A 558 0.01 -7.73 -13.92
C MET A 558 -0.75 -7.17 -12.71
N SER A 559 -2.03 -6.86 -12.89
CA SER A 559 -2.93 -6.26 -11.88
C SER A 559 -4.20 -7.11 -11.66
N ILE A 560 -4.02 -8.43 -11.58
CA ILE A 560 -5.13 -9.42 -11.53
C ILE A 560 -5.56 -9.83 -10.11
N GLY A 561 -5.03 -9.14 -9.09
CA GLY A 561 -5.34 -9.37 -7.68
C GLY A 561 -4.15 -9.95 -6.91
N ASN A 562 -4.30 -9.99 -5.59
CA ASN A 562 -3.26 -10.40 -4.65
C ASN A 562 -3.81 -11.41 -3.63
N GLY A 563 -2.94 -12.27 -3.13
CA GLY A 563 -3.20 -13.22 -2.06
C GLY A 563 -2.50 -12.85 -0.73
N PRO A 564 -2.78 -13.59 0.35
CA PRO A 564 -2.12 -13.43 1.63
C PRO A 564 -0.66 -13.93 1.58
N ASN A 565 0.22 -13.29 2.35
CA ASN A 565 1.61 -13.75 2.48
C ASN A 565 1.67 -14.93 3.47
N PRO A 566 2.28 -16.08 3.12
CA PRO A 566 2.31 -17.26 3.98
C PRO A 566 3.23 -17.14 5.20
N LEU A 567 3.98 -16.04 5.35
CA LEU A 567 5.02 -15.91 6.37
C LEU A 567 4.53 -16.04 7.82
N ILE A 568 3.38 -15.45 8.16
CA ILE A 568 2.80 -15.57 9.51
C ILE A 568 2.26 -16.99 9.74
N PRO A 569 1.40 -17.56 8.86
CA PRO A 569 0.95 -18.94 9.01
C PRO A 569 2.09 -19.98 9.06
N SER A 570 3.16 -19.79 8.29
CA SER A 570 4.27 -20.77 8.23
C SER A 570 5.09 -20.84 9.52
N THR A 571 5.08 -19.76 10.32
CA THR A 571 5.76 -19.70 11.62
C THR A 571 4.80 -19.78 12.81
N THR A 572 3.49 -19.89 12.55
CA THR A 572 2.43 -20.04 13.55
C THR A 572 1.50 -21.18 13.12
N PRO A 573 1.97 -22.44 13.12
CA PRO A 573 1.28 -23.56 12.45
C PRO A 573 -0.06 -23.95 13.09
N ASP A 574 -0.31 -23.53 14.33
CA ASP A 574 -1.58 -23.71 15.02
C ASP A 574 -2.63 -22.63 14.66
N LEU A 575 -2.26 -21.60 13.90
CA LEU A 575 -3.18 -20.59 13.38
C LEU A 575 -3.91 -21.11 12.13
N GLN A 576 -5.23 -21.18 12.20
CA GLN A 576 -6.05 -21.69 11.10
C GLN A 576 -6.07 -20.71 9.92
N VAL A 577 -5.88 -21.27 8.73
CA VAL A 577 -6.06 -20.57 7.45
C VAL A 577 -7.08 -21.30 6.59
N ASN A 578 -7.78 -20.54 5.75
CA ASN A 578 -8.72 -21.13 4.79
C ASN A 578 -7.97 -21.65 3.54
N LYS A 579 -8.72 -22.23 2.58
CA LYS A 579 -8.15 -22.79 1.34
C LYS A 579 -7.40 -21.78 0.45
N TRP A 580 -7.59 -20.48 0.67
CA TRP A 580 -6.93 -19.39 -0.04
C TRP A 580 -5.72 -18.83 0.74
N GLY A 581 -5.42 -19.38 1.92
CA GLY A 581 -4.32 -18.94 2.79
C GLY A 581 -4.64 -17.76 3.70
N ASN A 582 -5.88 -17.26 3.70
CA ASN A 582 -6.28 -16.17 4.61
C ASN A 582 -6.46 -16.70 6.03
N ILE A 583 -6.14 -15.88 7.03
CA ILE A 583 -6.34 -16.24 8.44
C ILE A 583 -7.84 -16.33 8.71
N VAL A 584 -8.27 -17.43 9.34
CA VAL A 584 -9.64 -17.59 9.79
C VAL A 584 -9.83 -16.81 11.09
N ALA A 585 -10.70 -15.81 11.03
CA ALA A 585 -11.10 -15.01 12.19
C ALA A 585 -12.59 -14.70 12.13
N ASP A 586 -13.20 -14.55 13.30
CA ASP A 586 -14.58 -14.09 13.41
C ASP A 586 -14.72 -12.63 12.91
N LEU A 587 -15.69 -12.35 12.04
CA LEU A 587 -15.79 -11.05 11.35
C LEU A 587 -16.28 -9.90 12.26
N GLU A 588 -16.86 -10.23 13.42
CA GLU A 588 -17.39 -9.23 14.37
C GLU A 588 -16.42 -8.97 15.52
N THR A 589 -15.70 -10.00 15.98
CA THR A 589 -14.78 -9.94 17.12
C THR A 589 -13.32 -9.95 16.70
N CYS A 590 -13.02 -10.30 15.45
CA CYS A 590 -11.66 -10.47 14.92
C CYS A 590 -10.83 -11.55 15.65
N LYS A 591 -11.46 -12.39 16.48
CA LYS A 591 -10.78 -13.48 17.20
C LYS A 591 -10.40 -14.59 16.23
N THR A 592 -9.17 -15.08 16.35
CA THR A 592 -8.72 -16.29 15.65
C THR A 592 -8.95 -17.53 16.53
N ASN A 593 -8.58 -18.71 16.04
CA ASN A 593 -8.59 -19.93 16.85
C ASN A 593 -7.45 -19.98 17.89
N LYS A 594 -6.44 -19.11 17.77
CA LYS A 594 -5.29 -19.06 18.67
C LYS A 594 -5.53 -18.02 19.77
N GLU A 595 -5.39 -18.46 21.02
CA GLU A 595 -5.67 -17.61 22.18
C GLU A 595 -4.74 -16.38 22.22
N GLY A 596 -5.32 -15.20 22.44
CA GLY A 596 -4.56 -13.93 22.44
C GLY A 596 -4.20 -13.40 21.06
N VAL A 597 -4.59 -14.08 19.98
CA VAL A 597 -4.33 -13.65 18.61
C VAL A 597 -5.63 -13.26 17.89
N PHE A 598 -5.62 -12.06 17.35
CA PHE A 598 -6.70 -11.45 16.58
C PHE A 598 -6.21 -11.15 15.16
N ALA A 599 -7.11 -11.12 14.18
CA ALA A 599 -6.75 -10.76 12.80
C ALA A 599 -7.87 -9.96 12.13
N GLY A 600 -7.51 -9.03 11.25
CA GLY A 600 -8.49 -8.17 10.60
C GLY A 600 -7.96 -7.45 9.35
N GLY A 601 -8.89 -6.97 8.52
CA GLY A 601 -8.60 -6.40 7.20
C GLY A 601 -8.31 -7.47 6.16
N ASP A 602 -7.57 -7.10 5.11
CA ASP A 602 -7.41 -7.91 3.90
C ASP A 602 -6.77 -9.29 4.14
N ILE A 603 -6.05 -9.49 5.27
CA ILE A 603 -5.50 -10.80 5.63
C ILE A 603 -6.61 -11.83 5.95
N VAL A 604 -7.78 -11.37 6.38
CA VAL A 604 -8.97 -12.21 6.67
C VAL A 604 -9.92 -12.24 5.48
N THR A 605 -10.28 -11.08 4.94
CA THR A 605 -11.34 -10.96 3.92
C THR A 605 -10.85 -11.12 2.48
N GLY A 606 -9.53 -11.12 2.26
CA GLY A 606 -8.96 -10.85 0.94
C GLY A 606 -9.04 -9.36 0.60
N ALA A 607 -8.52 -9.00 -0.57
CA ALA A 607 -8.43 -7.61 -1.02
C ALA A 607 -9.80 -6.90 -0.99
N ALA A 608 -9.91 -5.84 -0.19
CA ALA A 608 -11.14 -5.11 0.04
C ALA A 608 -10.94 -3.59 -0.14
N THR A 609 -11.42 -2.77 0.80
CA THR A 609 -11.24 -1.31 0.79
C THR A 609 -10.57 -0.84 2.07
N VAL A 610 -9.84 0.28 1.99
CA VAL A 610 -9.11 0.88 3.13
C VAL A 610 -10.00 1.01 4.36
N ILE A 611 -11.24 1.47 4.19
CA ILE A 611 -12.15 1.72 5.30
C ILE A 611 -12.76 0.45 5.90
N LEU A 612 -12.92 -0.63 5.11
CA LEU A 612 -13.28 -1.94 5.66
C LEU A 612 -12.15 -2.50 6.53
N ALA A 613 -10.90 -2.34 6.10
CA ALA A 613 -9.74 -2.69 6.89
C ALA A 613 -9.68 -1.89 8.21
N MET A 614 -9.96 -0.58 8.16
CA MET A 614 -10.07 0.24 9.37
C MET A 614 -11.23 -0.17 10.28
N GLY A 615 -12.39 -0.52 9.71
CA GLY A 615 -13.53 -1.06 10.45
C GLY A 615 -13.18 -2.35 11.19
N ALA A 616 -12.45 -3.27 10.54
CA ALA A 616 -11.95 -4.47 11.19
C ALA A 616 -10.97 -4.15 12.33
N GLY A 617 -10.05 -3.19 12.12
CA GLY A 617 -9.14 -2.72 13.18
C GLY A 617 -9.88 -2.18 14.41
N LYS A 618 -10.97 -1.44 14.20
CA LYS A 618 -11.81 -0.91 15.28
C LYS A 618 -12.57 -2.00 16.05
N LYS A 619 -13.12 -2.97 15.35
CA LYS A 619 -13.76 -4.16 15.95
C LYS A 619 -12.76 -4.99 16.76
N ALA A 620 -11.55 -5.17 16.22
CA ALA A 620 -10.47 -5.87 16.89
C ALA A 620 -10.04 -5.15 18.17
N ALA A 621 -9.84 -3.83 18.13
CA ALA A 621 -9.45 -3.05 19.31
C ALA A 621 -10.43 -3.23 20.48
N LYS A 622 -11.74 -3.15 20.22
CA LYS A 622 -12.77 -3.41 21.22
C LYS A 622 -12.66 -4.83 21.79
N SER A 623 -12.53 -5.82 20.92
CA SER A 623 -12.47 -7.23 21.32
C SER A 623 -11.19 -7.60 22.08
N ILE A 624 -10.08 -6.93 21.76
CA ILE A 624 -8.80 -7.06 22.46
C ILE A 624 -8.92 -6.48 23.87
N ASP A 625 -9.48 -5.27 24.04
CA ASP A 625 -9.69 -4.65 25.36
C ASP A 625 -10.54 -5.55 26.27
N GLU A 626 -11.67 -6.07 25.76
CA GLU A 626 -12.53 -7.01 26.49
C GLU A 626 -11.76 -8.28 26.90
N TYR A 627 -10.96 -8.83 25.99
CA TYR A 627 -10.16 -10.02 26.25
C TYR A 627 -9.07 -9.80 27.30
N VAL A 628 -8.24 -8.77 27.18
CA VAL A 628 -7.12 -8.56 28.13
C VAL A 628 -7.61 -8.24 29.53
N ARG A 629 -8.74 -7.52 29.66
CA ARG A 629 -9.39 -7.26 30.96
C ARG A 629 -10.01 -8.50 31.58
N SER A 630 -10.44 -9.47 30.78
CA SER A 630 -10.96 -10.73 31.30
C SER A 630 -9.86 -11.63 31.89
N LYS A 631 -8.61 -11.49 31.41
CA LYS A 631 -7.47 -12.33 31.82
C LYS A 631 -6.78 -11.92 33.10
N LYS A 632 -6.78 -10.62 33.41
CA LYS A 632 -6.24 -10.10 34.65
C LYS A 632 -7.30 -9.16 35.23
N PRO A 633 -7.86 -9.41 36.43
CA PRO A 633 -8.56 -8.33 37.11
C PRO A 633 -7.55 -7.18 37.23
N ALA A 634 -7.93 -5.99 36.77
CA ALA A 634 -7.12 -4.79 36.90
C ALA A 634 -6.54 -4.78 38.31
N ALA A 635 -5.22 -4.66 38.46
CA ALA A 635 -4.59 -4.56 39.76
C ALA A 635 -5.28 -3.40 40.49
N VAL A 636 -6.21 -3.74 41.36
CA VAL A 636 -6.89 -2.81 42.24
C VAL A 636 -5.77 -2.15 43.00
N MET A 637 -5.66 -0.82 42.88
CA MET A 637 -4.74 -0.02 43.67
C MET A 637 -4.83 -0.51 45.12
N SER A 638 -3.81 -1.23 45.58
CA SER A 638 -3.71 -1.55 47.00
C SER A 638 -3.32 -0.25 47.69
N CYS A 639 -4.32 0.33 48.35
CA CYS A 639 -4.21 0.86 49.71
C CYS A 639 -2.87 1.53 50.06
N CYS A 640 -2.87 2.87 50.12
CA CYS A 640 -2.09 3.58 51.13
C CYS A 640 -3.03 4.47 51.94
N LYS A 641 -2.94 4.25 53.25
CA LYS A 641 -3.53 5.03 54.35
C LYS A 641 -3.02 6.46 54.38
#